data_AF-A0A352MXX0-F1
#
_entry.id   AF-A0A352MXX0-F1
#
_cell.length_a   1.000
_cell.length_b   1.000
_cell.length_c   1.000
_cell.angle_alpha   90.00
_cell.angle_beta   90.00
_cell.angle_gamma   90.00
#
_symmetry.space_group_name_H-M   'P 1'
#
loop_
_entity.id
_entity.type
_entity.pdbx_description
1 polymer ?
#
loop_
_entity_poly.entity_id
_entity_poly.type
_entity_poly.pdbx_seq_one_letter_code
_entity_poly.pdbx_strand_id
1 'polypeptide(L)'
;KFFVIFIKLSISTAFANENTITEIALDNLNDEEIIDYIKEYNLKLNPEQLNDIISRFKDKEISPENRDFIDIVTELSIKNDELTDTINYQIIGKSKELEQFLPIITCHEELQEDILALDENKYKAFFLCLNSYASKTQDWTPVAVDILANIKQYSDLIDGLNWTEIQESNKIELLTKLLAEPNYFNITNIDEYLEKRDKVCESILKDPNNKDLDEFPLISEMSKKDRIKFAVLEKNFGLSLEQAQVLINKFGDDIETISELGENANYYRGLIRSLKFICDEKNIDQISEVSFETENRVINANVVEREIKDIYNRDYVSQLYRPIEEDFEREEDGIKIYKAGKSTDGKFIMETHSPGAVYADETLKSGNFKEAWNKPKVKSQAFCTVTSRQDMLIATNTPFLEYGFYDFEQGSLRASGYEDISSEAKTPVIFADEDEKYCGVDNKINKTRNINENDRSRIQADGTRKQPDYIKFRKSRFIPPQKAQEIWENSKKAAKQFGIPIVIVDQDECTRRENEELKNMLQEFSETRNPELISKIIVKFENNRRGNDWGKDDKGNSKNTDFEIDGQSSTITRNSMLHSLITTIKECKDISVAQSLYETLNIAIENEVNKMKKPGAKILNEKGIPVVTKKQMTIEEYFSTGRDKQNRNYIYMSSYQ
;
A
#
# COMPACT_ATOMS: atom_id res chain seq x y z
N LYS A 1 28.80 17.59 -45.69
CA LYS A 1 28.49 18.14 -44.35
C LYS A 1 28.04 17.05 -43.39
N PHE A 2 26.98 16.28 -43.70
CA PHE A 2 26.56 15.08 -42.95
C PHE A 2 27.72 14.11 -42.65
N PHE A 3 28.53 13.76 -43.66
CA PHE A 3 29.71 12.89 -43.49
C PHE A 3 30.83 13.50 -42.62
N VAL A 4 30.92 14.83 -42.53
CA VAL A 4 31.94 15.53 -41.71
C VAL A 4 31.47 15.68 -40.27
N ILE A 5 30.16 15.84 -40.05
CA ILE A 5 29.52 15.82 -38.74
C ILE A 5 29.53 14.38 -38.19
N PHE A 6 29.20 13.39 -39.02
CA PHE A 6 29.32 11.96 -38.69
C PHE A 6 30.76 11.61 -38.33
N ILE A 7 31.77 12.02 -39.11
CA ILE A 7 33.18 11.82 -38.77
C ILE A 7 33.59 12.57 -37.48
N LYS A 8 33.13 13.80 -37.24
CA LYS A 8 33.42 14.53 -35.99
C LYS A 8 32.77 13.86 -34.77
N LEU A 9 31.53 13.39 -34.90
CA LEU A 9 30.80 12.68 -33.86
C LEU A 9 31.40 11.28 -33.63
N SER A 10 31.69 10.50 -34.67
CA SER A 10 32.35 9.18 -34.61
C SER A 10 33.78 9.23 -34.07
N ILE A 11 34.51 10.35 -34.27
CA ILE A 11 35.82 10.57 -33.65
C ILE A 11 35.67 11.03 -32.19
N SER A 12 34.61 11.77 -31.86
CA SER A 12 34.33 12.19 -30.47
C SER A 12 33.75 11.07 -29.61
N THR A 13 32.94 10.15 -30.14
CA THR A 13 32.31 9.05 -29.40
C THR A 13 33.30 8.02 -28.86
N ALA A 14 34.53 8.01 -29.37
CA ALA A 14 35.61 7.19 -28.82
C ALA A 14 36.26 7.77 -27.55
N PHE A 15 36.07 9.06 -27.22
CA PHE A 15 36.78 9.75 -26.12
C PHE A 15 36.03 10.93 -25.43
N ALA A 16 34.83 11.31 -25.86
CA ALA A 16 34.05 12.44 -25.33
C ALA A 16 32.95 11.95 -24.38
N ASN A 17 32.65 12.73 -23.33
CA ASN A 17 31.52 12.43 -22.46
C ASN A 17 30.19 12.76 -23.16
N GLU A 18 29.10 12.15 -22.68
CA GLU A 18 27.76 12.23 -23.25
C GLU A 18 27.27 13.69 -23.40
N ASN A 19 27.57 14.55 -22.43
CA ASN A 19 27.27 15.98 -22.46
C ASN A 19 27.91 16.72 -23.66
N THR A 20 29.16 16.38 -23.99
CA THR A 20 29.88 16.99 -25.12
C THR A 20 29.23 16.59 -26.46
N ILE A 21 28.70 15.37 -26.56
CA ILE A 21 28.00 14.89 -27.76
C ILE A 21 26.67 15.62 -27.92
N THR A 22 25.92 15.80 -26.83
CA THR A 22 24.66 16.57 -26.82
C THR A 22 24.87 18.01 -27.27
N GLU A 23 25.85 18.72 -26.71
CA GLU A 23 26.15 20.11 -27.10
C GLU A 23 26.55 20.23 -28.58
N ILE A 24 27.41 19.33 -29.07
CA ILE A 24 27.80 19.33 -30.48
C ILE A 24 26.60 19.07 -31.39
N ALA A 25 25.70 18.17 -31.04
CA ALA A 25 24.50 17.88 -31.83
C ALA A 25 23.58 19.11 -31.91
N LEU A 26 23.29 19.75 -30.77
CA LEU A 26 22.42 20.94 -30.68
C LEU A 26 22.94 22.14 -31.49
N ASP A 27 24.26 22.32 -31.56
CA ASP A 27 24.91 23.44 -32.24
C ASP A 27 25.07 23.24 -33.77
N ASN A 28 25.09 21.99 -34.25
CA ASN A 28 25.56 21.69 -35.61
C ASN A 28 24.50 21.03 -36.51
N LEU A 29 23.42 20.48 -35.95
CA LEU A 29 22.33 19.89 -36.71
C LEU A 29 21.25 20.94 -37.04
N ASN A 30 20.54 20.72 -38.15
CA ASN A 30 19.36 21.53 -38.44
C ASN A 30 18.19 21.12 -37.52
N ASP A 31 17.18 21.97 -37.43
CA ASP A 31 16.09 21.81 -36.47
C ASP A 31 15.33 20.47 -36.57
N GLU A 32 15.02 19.96 -37.75
CA GLU A 32 14.37 18.65 -37.86
C GLU A 32 15.35 17.50 -37.56
N GLU A 33 16.61 17.61 -38.01
CA GLU A 33 17.66 16.64 -37.71
C GLU A 33 17.94 16.50 -36.21
N ILE A 34 17.77 17.58 -35.42
CA ILE A 34 17.95 17.54 -33.96
C ILE A 34 16.92 16.61 -33.31
N ILE A 35 15.64 16.72 -33.69
CA ILE A 35 14.57 15.93 -33.08
C ILE A 35 14.75 14.45 -33.41
N ASP A 36 15.06 14.16 -34.67
CA ASP A 36 15.32 12.78 -35.11
C ASP A 36 16.54 12.19 -34.38
N TYR A 37 17.59 12.98 -34.18
CA TYR A 37 18.79 12.55 -33.45
C TYR A 37 18.52 12.30 -31.95
N ILE A 38 17.70 13.14 -31.30
CA ILE A 38 17.28 12.93 -29.91
C ILE A 38 16.56 11.58 -29.77
N LYS A 39 15.62 11.30 -30.69
CA LYS A 39 14.85 10.05 -30.73
C LYS A 39 15.75 8.85 -31.00
N GLU A 40 16.48 8.86 -32.11
CA GLU A 40 17.23 7.70 -32.61
C GLU A 40 18.34 7.26 -31.64
N TYR A 41 19.04 8.23 -31.05
CA TYR A 41 20.20 7.98 -30.19
C TYR A 41 19.91 8.13 -28.70
N ASN A 42 18.64 8.33 -28.30
CA ASN A 42 18.24 8.58 -26.92
C ASN A 42 19.12 9.65 -26.23
N LEU A 43 19.25 10.82 -26.88
CA LEU A 43 20.17 11.86 -26.41
C LEU A 43 19.73 12.40 -25.05
N LYS A 44 20.49 12.12 -23.99
CA LYS A 44 20.20 12.64 -22.65
C LYS A 44 20.34 14.17 -22.63
N LEU A 45 19.24 14.84 -22.35
CA LEU A 45 19.15 16.30 -22.21
C LEU A 45 19.12 16.65 -20.73
N ASN A 46 19.82 17.69 -20.33
CA ASN A 46 19.60 18.31 -19.01
C ASN A 46 18.35 19.23 -19.03
N PRO A 47 17.87 19.71 -17.87
CA PRO A 47 16.67 20.55 -17.81
C PRO A 47 16.76 21.86 -18.62
N GLU A 48 17.93 22.48 -18.72
CA GLU A 48 18.10 23.71 -19.51
C GLU A 48 18.02 23.43 -21.01
N GLN A 49 18.69 22.37 -21.46
CA GLN A 49 18.67 21.92 -22.86
C GLN A 49 17.27 21.50 -23.30
N LEU A 50 16.55 20.78 -22.43
CA LEU A 50 15.17 20.40 -22.72
C LEU A 50 14.26 21.62 -22.87
N ASN A 51 14.39 22.61 -21.97
CA ASN A 51 13.63 23.85 -22.06
C ASN A 51 13.99 24.67 -23.31
N ASP A 52 15.27 24.70 -23.71
CA ASP A 52 15.69 25.36 -24.95
C ASP A 52 15.05 24.69 -26.18
N ILE A 53 15.05 23.35 -26.24
CA ILE A 53 14.36 22.59 -27.28
C ILE A 53 12.86 22.95 -27.31
N ILE A 54 12.15 22.83 -26.20
CA ILE A 54 10.72 23.14 -26.12
C ILE A 54 10.45 24.58 -26.60
N SER A 55 11.26 25.54 -26.17
CA SER A 55 11.14 26.95 -26.55
C SER A 55 11.42 27.18 -28.04
N ARG A 56 12.52 26.60 -28.56
CA ARG A 56 12.96 26.69 -29.96
C ARG A 56 11.89 26.19 -30.93
N PHE A 57 11.16 25.15 -30.55
CA PHE A 57 10.16 24.51 -31.40
C PHE A 57 8.73 24.96 -31.14
N LYS A 58 8.45 25.79 -30.14
CA LYS A 58 7.07 26.16 -29.76
C LYS A 58 6.22 26.69 -30.92
N ASP A 59 6.75 27.62 -31.71
CA ASP A 59 6.03 28.29 -32.81
C ASP A 59 6.64 27.97 -34.20
N LYS A 60 7.52 26.96 -34.28
CA LYS A 60 8.24 26.62 -35.51
C LYS A 60 7.45 25.65 -36.38
N GLU A 61 7.44 25.85 -37.70
CA GLU A 61 6.89 24.85 -38.61
C GLU A 61 7.84 23.65 -38.73
N ILE A 62 7.38 22.47 -38.33
CA ILE A 62 8.08 21.17 -38.36
C ILE A 62 7.10 20.08 -38.77
N SER A 63 7.60 18.89 -39.11
CA SER A 63 6.76 17.73 -39.42
C SER A 63 5.74 17.40 -38.30
N PRO A 64 4.54 16.88 -38.63
CA PRO A 64 3.54 16.52 -37.62
C PRO A 64 4.04 15.51 -36.58
N GLU A 65 4.88 14.55 -36.97
CA GLU A 65 5.46 13.57 -36.05
C GLU A 65 6.44 14.21 -35.06
N ASN A 66 7.22 15.19 -35.52
CA ASN A 66 8.12 15.94 -34.65
C ASN A 66 7.36 16.92 -33.76
N ARG A 67 6.22 17.45 -34.22
CA ARG A 67 5.29 18.21 -33.39
C ARG A 67 4.71 17.36 -32.26
N ASP A 68 4.13 16.19 -32.60
CA ASP A 68 3.57 15.25 -31.62
C ASP A 68 4.62 14.87 -30.57
N PHE A 69 5.86 14.58 -30.97
CA PHE A 69 6.95 14.28 -30.03
C PHE A 69 7.24 15.43 -29.07
N ILE A 70 7.42 16.66 -29.57
CA ILE A 70 7.71 17.82 -28.74
C ILE A 70 6.55 18.10 -27.77
N ASP A 71 5.32 17.93 -28.21
CA ASP A 71 4.14 18.17 -27.39
C ASP A 71 4.05 17.14 -26.24
N ILE A 72 4.29 15.85 -26.52
CA ILE A 72 4.36 14.78 -25.50
C ILE A 72 5.49 15.04 -24.50
N VAL A 73 6.70 15.33 -24.97
CA VAL A 73 7.85 15.64 -24.09
C VAL A 73 7.53 16.85 -23.21
N THR A 74 6.91 17.89 -23.77
CA THR A 74 6.51 19.08 -23.04
C THR A 74 5.51 18.72 -21.93
N GLU A 75 4.49 17.93 -22.23
CA GLU A 75 3.51 17.48 -21.24
C GLU A 75 4.15 16.64 -20.13
N LEU A 76 5.01 15.70 -20.50
CA LEU A 76 5.73 14.87 -19.52
C LEU A 76 6.62 15.70 -18.61
N SER A 77 7.30 16.73 -19.14
CA SER A 77 8.19 17.59 -18.34
C SER A 77 7.43 18.41 -17.29
N ILE A 78 6.15 18.71 -17.54
CA ILE A 78 5.27 19.36 -16.56
C ILE A 78 4.86 18.38 -15.45
N LYS A 79 4.68 17.10 -15.79
CA LYS A 79 4.21 16.07 -14.86
C LYS A 79 5.34 15.45 -14.04
N ASN A 80 6.56 15.38 -14.55
CA ASN A 80 7.71 14.72 -13.94
C ASN A 80 8.94 15.65 -13.90
N ASP A 81 9.30 16.14 -12.70
CA ASP A 81 10.51 16.96 -12.49
C ASP A 81 11.83 16.16 -12.61
N GLU A 82 11.78 14.84 -12.63
CA GLU A 82 12.92 13.93 -12.81
C GLU A 82 12.97 13.34 -14.24
N LEU A 83 12.20 13.90 -15.19
CA LEU A 83 12.07 13.35 -16.55
C LEU A 83 13.41 13.21 -17.26
N THR A 84 14.23 14.25 -17.26
CA THR A 84 15.53 14.29 -17.96
C THR A 84 16.49 13.20 -17.51
N ASP A 85 16.37 12.79 -16.24
CA ASP A 85 17.23 11.77 -15.66
C ASP A 85 16.77 10.38 -16.07
N THR A 86 15.47 10.18 -16.27
CA THR A 86 14.83 8.86 -16.35
C THR A 86 14.30 8.48 -17.73
N ILE A 87 14.03 9.46 -18.61
CA ILE A 87 13.41 9.20 -19.90
C ILE A 87 14.40 8.50 -20.87
N ASN A 88 13.89 7.50 -21.58
CA ASN A 88 14.42 7.06 -22.86
C ASN A 88 13.51 7.59 -23.98
N TYR A 89 13.99 8.56 -24.77
CA TYR A 89 13.17 9.24 -25.78
C TYR A 89 12.65 8.30 -26.89
N GLN A 90 13.28 7.14 -27.09
CA GLN A 90 12.79 6.12 -28.02
C GLN A 90 11.41 5.59 -27.62
N ILE A 91 11.05 5.63 -26.33
CA ILE A 91 9.74 5.18 -25.87
C ILE A 91 8.63 5.99 -26.54
N ILE A 92 8.82 7.30 -26.73
CA ILE A 92 7.81 8.21 -27.31
C ILE A 92 7.49 7.82 -28.76
N GLY A 93 8.52 7.44 -29.52
CA GLY A 93 8.35 7.00 -30.91
C GLY A 93 7.61 5.67 -31.04
N LYS A 94 7.67 4.82 -30.01
CA LYS A 94 6.98 3.53 -29.96
C LYS A 94 5.53 3.64 -29.44
N SER A 95 5.13 4.78 -28.86
CA SER A 95 4.08 4.86 -27.82
C SER A 95 2.82 5.65 -28.14
N LYS A 96 2.41 5.85 -29.40
CA LYS A 96 1.14 6.57 -29.62
C LYS A 96 -0.03 5.88 -28.89
N GLU A 97 0.04 4.56 -28.75
CA GLU A 97 -0.93 3.78 -27.97
C GLU A 97 -0.72 3.86 -26.44
N LEU A 98 0.49 4.15 -25.97
CA LEU A 98 0.82 4.17 -24.53
C LEU A 98 0.80 5.57 -23.90
N GLU A 99 0.35 6.60 -24.63
CA GLU A 99 0.42 8.01 -24.22
C GLU A 99 -0.10 8.25 -22.79
N GLN A 100 -1.24 7.64 -22.44
CA GLN A 100 -1.83 7.75 -21.09
C GLN A 100 -0.98 7.13 -19.96
N PHE A 101 -0.09 6.19 -20.29
CA PHE A 101 0.77 5.48 -19.33
C PHE A 101 2.16 6.09 -19.24
N LEU A 102 2.58 6.88 -20.24
CA LEU A 102 3.91 7.51 -20.31
C LEU A 102 4.32 8.30 -19.06
N PRO A 103 3.44 9.05 -18.36
CA PRO A 103 3.84 9.78 -17.16
C PRO A 103 4.47 8.87 -16.09
N ILE A 104 3.97 7.65 -15.97
CA ILE A 104 4.51 6.65 -15.05
C ILE A 104 5.67 5.89 -15.69
N ILE A 105 5.51 5.39 -16.92
CA ILE A 105 6.53 4.57 -17.61
C ILE A 105 7.87 5.30 -17.66
N THR A 106 7.86 6.59 -18.00
CA THR A 106 9.08 7.40 -18.13
C THR A 106 9.83 7.63 -16.82
N CYS A 107 9.20 7.37 -15.66
CA CYS A 107 9.88 7.43 -14.37
C CYS A 107 10.73 6.18 -14.05
N HIS A 108 10.61 5.11 -14.85
CA HIS A 108 11.18 3.79 -14.56
C HIS A 108 11.97 3.28 -15.78
N GLU A 109 13.31 3.33 -15.70
CA GLU A 109 14.20 2.96 -16.82
C GLU A 109 14.06 1.49 -17.22
N GLU A 110 14.09 0.56 -16.26
CA GLU A 110 13.94 -0.88 -16.52
C GLU A 110 12.62 -1.20 -17.24
N LEU A 111 11.52 -0.54 -16.82
CA LEU A 111 10.21 -0.70 -17.47
C LEU A 111 10.22 -0.21 -18.92
N GLN A 112 10.92 0.90 -19.20
CA GLN A 112 11.09 1.42 -20.56
C GLN A 112 11.91 0.45 -21.42
N GLU A 113 13.01 -0.09 -20.89
CA GLU A 113 13.86 -1.05 -21.59
C GLU A 113 13.10 -2.32 -21.96
N ASP A 114 12.31 -2.87 -21.03
CA ASP A 114 11.50 -4.06 -21.28
C ASP A 114 10.46 -3.83 -22.38
N ILE A 115 9.79 -2.67 -22.38
CA ILE A 115 8.82 -2.31 -23.44
C ILE A 115 9.52 -2.09 -24.78
N LEU A 116 10.67 -1.40 -24.79
CA LEU A 116 11.45 -1.13 -25.99
C LEU A 116 12.01 -2.41 -26.62
N ALA A 117 12.33 -3.42 -25.81
CA ALA A 117 12.81 -4.73 -26.27
C ALA A 117 11.75 -5.62 -26.93
N LEU A 118 10.46 -5.29 -26.82
CA LEU A 118 9.39 -6.06 -27.47
C LEU A 118 9.41 -5.91 -29.00
N ASP A 119 9.27 -7.01 -29.72
CA ASP A 119 8.93 -6.96 -31.15
C ASP A 119 7.48 -6.52 -31.38
N GLU A 120 7.09 -6.37 -32.65
CA GLU A 120 5.78 -5.83 -33.06
C GLU A 120 4.61 -6.64 -32.47
N ASN A 121 4.65 -7.98 -32.55
CA ASN A 121 3.57 -8.84 -32.06
C ASN A 121 3.49 -8.81 -30.53
N LYS A 122 4.63 -8.89 -29.83
CA LYS A 122 4.67 -8.84 -28.37
C LYS A 122 4.23 -7.48 -27.85
N TYR A 123 4.63 -6.39 -28.50
CA TYR A 123 4.19 -5.04 -28.16
C TYR A 123 2.67 -4.90 -28.32
N LYS A 124 2.11 -5.40 -29.43
CA LYS A 124 0.68 -5.40 -29.67
C LYS A 124 -0.10 -6.22 -28.62
N ALA A 125 0.39 -7.39 -28.24
CA ALA A 125 -0.20 -8.21 -27.18
C ALA A 125 -0.15 -7.50 -25.81
N PHE A 126 1.02 -6.97 -25.44
CA PHE A 126 1.22 -6.20 -24.20
C PHE A 126 0.23 -5.03 -24.12
N PHE A 127 0.15 -4.23 -25.18
CA PHE A 127 -0.76 -3.07 -25.21
C PHE A 127 -2.23 -3.50 -25.09
N LEU A 128 -2.66 -4.52 -25.83
CA LEU A 128 -4.04 -5.00 -25.80
C LEU A 128 -4.45 -5.46 -24.39
N CYS A 129 -3.61 -6.26 -23.75
CA CYS A 129 -3.84 -6.76 -22.39
C CYS A 129 -3.82 -5.62 -21.36
N LEU A 130 -2.82 -4.73 -21.43
CA LEU A 130 -2.70 -3.60 -20.52
C LEU A 130 -3.91 -2.67 -20.63
N ASN A 131 -4.31 -2.30 -21.84
CA ASN A 131 -5.44 -1.39 -22.06
C ASN A 131 -6.76 -2.00 -21.59
N SER A 132 -6.97 -3.30 -21.83
CA SER A 132 -8.15 -4.02 -21.34
C SER A 132 -8.24 -4.10 -19.81
N TYR A 133 -7.09 -4.15 -19.13
CA TYR A 133 -7.06 -4.14 -17.66
C TYR A 133 -7.21 -2.71 -17.11
N ALA A 134 -6.45 -1.76 -17.67
CA ALA A 134 -6.45 -0.36 -17.24
C ALA A 134 -7.81 0.34 -17.45
N SER A 135 -8.63 -0.11 -18.39
CA SER A 135 -10.00 0.42 -18.55
C SER A 135 -10.91 0.15 -17.34
N LYS A 136 -10.51 -0.77 -16.44
CA LYS A 136 -11.27 -1.15 -15.23
C LYS A 136 -10.66 -0.59 -13.95
N THR A 137 -9.41 -0.13 -13.97
CA THR A 137 -8.69 0.31 -12.77
C THR A 137 -7.48 1.21 -13.07
N GLN A 138 -7.14 2.10 -12.13
CA GLN A 138 -5.90 2.89 -12.17
C GLN A 138 -4.66 2.11 -11.71
N ASP A 139 -4.84 0.90 -11.17
CA ASP A 139 -3.78 0.06 -10.61
C ASP A 139 -3.21 -0.94 -11.62
N TRP A 140 -2.81 -0.43 -12.77
CA TRP A 140 -2.39 -1.24 -13.91
C TRP A 140 -0.93 -1.69 -13.86
N THR A 141 -0.08 -1.06 -13.05
CA THR A 141 1.37 -1.32 -13.03
C THR A 141 1.75 -2.75 -12.60
N PRO A 142 1.06 -3.42 -11.65
CA PRO A 142 1.36 -4.83 -11.34
C PRO A 142 1.18 -5.73 -12.56
N VAL A 143 0.06 -5.59 -13.28
CA VAL A 143 -0.22 -6.37 -14.50
C VAL A 143 0.80 -6.08 -15.59
N ALA A 144 1.20 -4.83 -15.78
CA ALA A 144 2.21 -4.48 -16.79
C ALA A 144 3.56 -5.17 -16.49
N VAL A 145 4.02 -5.13 -15.24
CA VAL A 145 5.27 -5.77 -14.82
C VAL A 145 5.20 -7.29 -14.98
N ASP A 146 4.11 -7.91 -14.53
CA ASP A 146 3.91 -9.36 -14.66
C ASP A 146 3.89 -9.81 -16.12
N ILE A 147 3.24 -9.04 -17.00
CA ILE A 147 3.23 -9.34 -18.44
C ILE A 147 4.64 -9.26 -19.01
N LEU A 148 5.37 -8.17 -18.77
CA LEU A 148 6.71 -7.98 -19.34
C LEU A 148 7.70 -9.06 -18.86
N ALA A 149 7.58 -9.50 -17.60
CA ALA A 149 8.40 -10.57 -17.05
C ALA A 149 8.19 -11.91 -17.77
N ASN A 150 6.96 -12.20 -18.23
CA ASN A 150 6.60 -13.51 -18.77
C ASN A 150 6.42 -13.56 -20.29
N ILE A 151 6.18 -12.43 -20.96
CA ILE A 151 5.77 -12.37 -22.38
C ILE A 151 6.70 -13.12 -23.34
N LYS A 152 8.01 -13.19 -23.03
CA LYS A 152 8.99 -13.93 -23.84
C LYS A 152 8.69 -15.43 -23.89
N GLN A 153 8.16 -16.01 -22.81
CA GLN A 153 7.80 -17.43 -22.69
C GLN A 153 6.59 -17.82 -23.55
N TYR A 154 5.88 -16.84 -24.10
CA TYR A 154 4.67 -17.02 -24.92
C TYR A 154 4.89 -16.62 -26.39
N SER A 155 6.13 -16.62 -26.88
CA SER A 155 6.43 -16.18 -28.26
C SER A 155 5.63 -16.96 -29.31
N ASP A 156 5.62 -18.29 -29.24
CA ASP A 156 4.88 -19.13 -30.20
C ASP A 156 3.37 -18.88 -30.15
N LEU A 157 2.82 -18.67 -28.94
CA LEU A 157 1.42 -18.29 -28.73
C LEU A 157 1.11 -16.96 -29.42
N ILE A 158 1.91 -15.93 -29.14
CA ILE A 158 1.71 -14.57 -29.61
C ILE A 158 1.85 -14.50 -31.15
N ASP A 159 2.84 -15.17 -31.72
CA ASP A 159 3.06 -15.21 -33.16
C ASP A 159 1.96 -15.98 -33.91
N GLY A 160 1.28 -16.91 -33.21
CA GLY A 160 0.14 -17.66 -33.72
C GLY A 160 -1.23 -16.99 -33.53
N LEU A 161 -1.33 -15.82 -32.90
CA LEU A 161 -2.62 -15.18 -32.59
C LEU A 161 -3.36 -14.71 -33.85
N ASN A 162 -4.65 -15.07 -33.95
CA ASN A 162 -5.57 -14.38 -34.85
C ASN A 162 -6.02 -13.05 -34.22
N TRP A 163 -5.38 -11.95 -34.64
CA TRP A 163 -5.64 -10.60 -34.12
C TRP A 163 -7.06 -10.08 -34.29
N THR A 164 -7.88 -10.70 -35.16
CA THR A 164 -9.30 -10.33 -35.32
C THR A 164 -10.18 -11.01 -34.27
N GLU A 165 -9.89 -12.28 -33.97
CA GLU A 165 -10.64 -13.08 -33.00
C GLU A 165 -10.25 -12.76 -31.55
N ILE A 166 -8.99 -12.38 -31.31
CA ILE A 166 -8.50 -12.05 -29.96
C ILE A 166 -9.21 -10.83 -29.35
N GLN A 167 -9.90 -10.01 -30.16
CA GLN A 167 -10.61 -8.81 -29.69
C GLN A 167 -11.87 -9.12 -28.87
N GLU A 168 -12.30 -10.39 -28.82
CA GLU A 168 -13.37 -10.83 -27.92
C GLU A 168 -12.92 -10.70 -26.45
N SER A 169 -13.73 -10.06 -25.60
CA SER A 169 -13.33 -9.66 -24.23
C SER A 169 -12.85 -10.84 -23.36
N ASN A 170 -13.51 -12.00 -23.48
CA ASN A 170 -13.13 -13.24 -22.81
C ASN A 170 -11.76 -13.77 -23.25
N LYS A 171 -11.40 -13.65 -24.54
CA LYS A 171 -10.10 -14.08 -25.05
C LYS A 171 -8.99 -13.11 -24.62
N ILE A 172 -9.24 -11.80 -24.58
CA ILE A 172 -8.27 -10.83 -24.02
C ILE A 172 -8.06 -11.08 -22.53
N GLU A 173 -9.11 -11.36 -21.76
CA GLU A 173 -8.99 -11.65 -20.33
C GLU A 173 -8.17 -12.92 -20.08
N LEU A 174 -8.39 -13.97 -20.89
CA LEU A 174 -7.58 -15.18 -20.83
C LEU A 174 -6.12 -14.92 -21.24
N LEU A 175 -5.87 -14.17 -22.32
CA LEU A 175 -4.51 -13.80 -22.73
C LEU A 175 -3.82 -12.98 -21.63
N THR A 176 -4.52 -12.05 -21.02
CA THR A 176 -4.01 -11.23 -19.91
C THR A 176 -3.66 -12.10 -18.70
N LYS A 177 -4.47 -13.12 -18.40
CA LYS A 177 -4.17 -14.10 -17.35
C LYS A 177 -2.89 -14.87 -17.67
N LEU A 178 -2.79 -15.43 -18.88
CA LEU A 178 -1.65 -16.24 -19.31
C LEU A 178 -0.37 -15.42 -19.33
N LEU A 179 -0.39 -14.21 -19.90
CA LEU A 179 0.80 -13.39 -19.99
C LEU A 179 1.24 -12.85 -18.63
N ALA A 180 0.37 -12.77 -17.62
CA ALA A 180 0.72 -12.33 -16.27
C ALA A 180 1.33 -13.44 -15.38
N GLU A 181 1.63 -14.62 -15.94
CA GLU A 181 2.18 -15.75 -15.18
C GLU A 181 3.22 -16.54 -15.99
N PRO A 182 4.06 -17.35 -15.33
CA PRO A 182 4.94 -18.28 -16.03
C PRO A 182 4.17 -19.27 -16.90
N ASN A 183 4.77 -19.69 -18.02
CA ASN A 183 4.13 -20.63 -18.95
C ASN A 183 4.19 -22.09 -18.47
N TYR A 184 3.54 -22.39 -17.34
CA TYR A 184 3.56 -23.71 -16.68
C TYR A 184 3.17 -24.86 -17.59
N PHE A 185 2.25 -24.61 -18.53
CA PHE A 185 1.68 -25.63 -19.41
C PHE A 185 2.25 -25.58 -20.83
N ASN A 186 3.31 -24.79 -21.10
CA ASN A 186 3.87 -24.60 -22.45
C ASN A 186 2.78 -24.30 -23.50
N ILE A 187 1.90 -23.35 -23.20
CA ILE A 187 0.81 -22.95 -24.10
C ILE A 187 1.39 -22.27 -25.35
N THR A 188 0.96 -22.78 -26.50
CA THR A 188 1.32 -22.28 -27.84
C THR A 188 0.08 -21.88 -28.65
N ASN A 189 -1.12 -22.23 -28.17
CA ASN A 189 -2.40 -21.78 -28.73
C ASN A 189 -3.37 -21.45 -27.59
N ILE A 190 -3.99 -20.28 -27.62
CA ILE A 190 -4.87 -19.81 -26.53
C ILE A 190 -6.05 -20.75 -26.30
N ASP A 191 -6.60 -21.34 -27.36
CA ASP A 191 -7.78 -22.20 -27.30
C ASP A 191 -7.46 -23.59 -26.70
N GLU A 192 -6.17 -23.97 -26.58
CA GLU A 192 -5.74 -25.25 -26.02
C GLU A 192 -5.58 -25.24 -24.49
N TYR A 193 -5.56 -24.04 -23.88
CA TYR A 193 -5.19 -23.87 -22.47
C TYR A 193 -6.02 -24.74 -21.53
N LEU A 194 -7.35 -24.70 -21.66
CA LEU A 194 -8.25 -25.44 -20.76
C LEU A 194 -8.02 -26.96 -20.85
N GLU A 195 -7.95 -27.51 -22.06
CA GLU A 195 -7.73 -28.95 -22.26
C GLU A 195 -6.37 -29.39 -21.71
N LYS A 196 -5.32 -28.62 -21.99
CA LYS A 196 -3.96 -28.95 -21.56
C LYS A 196 -3.79 -28.83 -20.04
N ARG A 197 -4.34 -27.77 -19.45
CA ARG A 197 -4.41 -27.58 -17.99
C ARG A 197 -5.07 -28.77 -17.33
N ASP A 198 -6.26 -29.16 -17.78
CA ASP A 198 -7.05 -30.24 -17.17
C ASP A 198 -6.31 -31.58 -17.25
N LYS A 199 -5.78 -31.91 -18.43
CA LYS A 199 -5.01 -33.14 -18.65
C LYS A 199 -3.77 -33.22 -17.74
N VAL A 200 -2.99 -32.14 -17.65
CA VAL A 200 -1.77 -32.10 -16.83
C VAL A 200 -2.13 -32.18 -15.35
N CYS A 201 -3.11 -31.40 -14.88
CA CYS A 201 -3.54 -31.42 -13.49
C CYS A 201 -4.07 -32.80 -13.07
N GLU A 202 -4.88 -33.46 -13.91
CA GLU A 202 -5.36 -34.82 -13.64
C GLU A 202 -4.23 -35.86 -13.60
N SER A 203 -3.24 -35.72 -14.47
CA SER A 203 -2.04 -36.56 -14.41
C SER A 203 -1.31 -36.41 -13.07
N ILE A 204 -1.15 -35.17 -12.57
CA ILE A 204 -0.51 -34.90 -11.28
C ILE A 204 -1.32 -35.49 -10.12
N LEU A 205 -2.65 -35.32 -10.14
CA LEU A 205 -3.52 -35.84 -9.07
C LEU A 205 -3.56 -37.37 -9.04
N LYS A 206 -3.38 -38.03 -10.19
CA LYS A 206 -3.30 -39.50 -10.28
C LYS A 206 -1.92 -40.04 -9.89
N ASP A 207 -0.86 -39.42 -10.40
CA ASP A 207 0.53 -39.77 -10.07
C ASP A 207 1.41 -38.51 -10.10
N PRO A 208 1.71 -37.90 -8.93
CA PRO A 208 2.48 -36.67 -8.85
C PRO A 208 3.96 -36.86 -9.23
N ASN A 209 4.41 -38.11 -9.42
CA ASN A 209 5.76 -38.45 -9.89
C ASN A 209 5.78 -38.96 -11.35
N ASN A 210 4.69 -38.75 -12.11
CA ASN A 210 4.64 -39.16 -13.52
C ASN A 210 5.80 -38.52 -14.30
N LYS A 211 6.54 -39.33 -15.07
CA LYS A 211 7.66 -38.88 -15.92
C LYS A 211 7.22 -38.00 -17.08
N ASP A 212 5.97 -38.10 -17.51
CA ASP A 212 5.44 -37.20 -18.56
C ASP A 212 5.45 -35.72 -18.10
N LEU A 213 5.56 -35.48 -16.78
CA LEU A 213 5.71 -34.13 -16.22
C LEU A 213 7.08 -33.50 -16.55
N ASP A 214 8.08 -34.29 -16.97
CA ASP A 214 9.39 -33.76 -17.38
C ASP A 214 9.29 -32.81 -18.59
N GLU A 215 8.20 -32.88 -19.37
CA GLU A 215 7.87 -31.92 -20.43
C GLU A 215 7.50 -30.53 -19.90
N PHE A 216 7.21 -30.40 -18.59
CA PHE A 216 6.80 -29.15 -17.93
C PHE A 216 7.77 -28.81 -16.78
N PRO A 217 8.96 -28.25 -17.08
CA PRO A 217 10.02 -28.03 -16.09
C PRO A 217 9.58 -27.26 -14.84
N LEU A 218 8.78 -26.20 -15.03
CA LEU A 218 8.26 -25.38 -13.92
C LEU A 218 7.42 -26.19 -12.92
N ILE A 219 6.77 -27.27 -13.37
CA ILE A 219 5.96 -28.17 -12.54
C ILE A 219 6.81 -29.32 -12.00
N SER A 220 7.66 -29.93 -12.83
CA SER A 220 8.48 -31.08 -12.43
C SER A 220 9.58 -30.73 -11.42
N GLU A 221 9.98 -29.47 -11.31
CA GLU A 221 10.92 -29.01 -10.27
C GLU A 221 10.26 -28.81 -8.90
N MET A 222 8.92 -28.71 -8.84
CA MET A 222 8.20 -28.55 -7.57
C MET A 222 8.27 -29.81 -6.70
N SER A 223 8.14 -29.64 -5.38
CA SER A 223 7.99 -30.77 -4.46
C SER A 223 6.72 -31.56 -4.75
N LYS A 224 6.67 -32.86 -4.40
CA LYS A 224 5.44 -33.68 -4.55
C LYS A 224 4.20 -32.99 -3.95
N LYS A 225 4.36 -32.36 -2.78
CA LYS A 225 3.27 -31.68 -2.09
C LYS A 225 2.80 -30.46 -2.89
N ASP A 226 3.74 -29.67 -3.38
CA ASP A 226 3.43 -28.42 -4.07
C ASP A 226 2.84 -28.67 -5.46
N ARG A 227 3.27 -29.72 -6.16
CA ARG A 227 2.63 -30.15 -7.43
C ARG A 227 1.15 -30.45 -7.25
N ILE A 228 0.79 -31.18 -6.18
CA ILE A 228 -0.60 -31.54 -5.92
C ILE A 228 -1.43 -30.29 -5.61
N LYS A 229 -0.91 -29.39 -4.77
CA LYS A 229 -1.57 -28.12 -4.49
C LYS A 229 -1.74 -27.29 -5.76
N PHE A 230 -0.69 -27.15 -6.55
CA PHE A 230 -0.72 -26.48 -7.85
C PHE A 230 -1.83 -27.07 -8.74
N ALA A 231 -1.88 -28.39 -8.89
CA ALA A 231 -2.89 -29.06 -9.71
C ALA A 231 -4.33 -28.81 -9.22
N VAL A 232 -4.57 -28.84 -7.90
CA VAL A 232 -5.89 -28.54 -7.33
C VAL A 232 -6.26 -27.07 -7.54
N LEU A 233 -5.32 -26.13 -7.35
CA LEU A 233 -5.56 -24.71 -7.54
C LEU A 233 -5.83 -24.35 -9.00
N GLU A 234 -5.03 -24.87 -9.94
CA GLU A 234 -5.22 -24.65 -11.38
C GLU A 234 -6.53 -25.26 -11.88
N LYS A 235 -6.86 -26.49 -11.48
CA LYS A 235 -8.10 -27.16 -11.90
C LYS A 235 -9.36 -26.44 -11.40
N ASN A 236 -9.34 -25.90 -10.17
CA ASN A 236 -10.53 -25.28 -9.57
C ASN A 236 -10.64 -23.77 -9.77
N PHE A 237 -9.52 -23.07 -9.95
CA PHE A 237 -9.49 -21.61 -9.99
C PHE A 237 -8.67 -21.05 -11.14
N GLY A 238 -7.81 -21.85 -11.77
CA GLY A 238 -6.82 -21.37 -12.73
C GLY A 238 -5.74 -20.50 -12.06
N LEU A 239 -5.42 -20.77 -10.79
CA LEU A 239 -4.38 -20.07 -10.05
C LEU A 239 -3.18 -20.96 -9.82
N SER A 240 -1.99 -20.40 -9.95
CA SER A 240 -0.75 -21.04 -9.48
C SER A 240 -0.68 -21.04 -7.95
N LEU A 241 0.20 -21.89 -7.40
CA LEU A 241 0.45 -21.95 -5.96
C LEU A 241 1.00 -20.63 -5.40
N GLU A 242 1.85 -19.95 -6.17
CA GLU A 242 2.44 -18.67 -5.77
C GLU A 242 1.37 -17.57 -5.68
N GLN A 243 0.54 -17.42 -6.72
CA GLN A 243 -0.57 -16.46 -6.72
C GLN A 243 -1.55 -16.72 -5.58
N ALA A 244 -1.90 -17.98 -5.31
CA ALA A 244 -2.76 -18.33 -4.19
C ALA A 244 -2.13 -17.92 -2.86
N GLN A 245 -0.83 -18.15 -2.67
CA GLN A 245 -0.12 -17.77 -1.45
C GLN A 245 -0.06 -16.24 -1.29
N VAL A 246 0.14 -15.48 -2.36
CA VAL A 246 0.11 -14.00 -2.34
C VAL A 246 -1.27 -13.50 -1.88
N LEU A 247 -2.35 -14.03 -2.44
CA LEU A 247 -3.72 -13.66 -2.04
C LEU A 247 -4.02 -14.03 -0.58
N ILE A 248 -3.59 -15.22 -0.13
CA ILE A 248 -3.72 -15.65 1.28
C ILE A 248 -2.92 -14.73 2.19
N ASN A 249 -1.69 -14.39 1.81
CA ASN A 249 -0.85 -13.52 2.62
C ASN A 249 -1.51 -12.16 2.81
N LYS A 250 -2.05 -11.55 1.75
CA LYS A 250 -2.68 -10.22 1.81
C LYS A 250 -4.03 -10.22 2.54
N PHE A 251 -4.88 -11.21 2.27
CA PHE A 251 -6.30 -11.16 2.66
C PHE A 251 -6.71 -12.24 3.68
N GLY A 252 -5.91 -13.30 3.82
CA GLY A 252 -6.28 -14.50 4.58
C GLY A 252 -6.45 -14.30 6.08
N ASP A 253 -5.90 -13.24 6.66
CA ASP A 253 -5.95 -12.99 8.11
C ASP A 253 -7.29 -12.42 8.58
N ASP A 254 -8.04 -11.77 7.70
CA ASP A 254 -9.24 -11.04 8.11
C ASP A 254 -10.31 -10.88 7.02
N ILE A 255 -10.29 -11.74 6.00
CA ILE A 255 -11.28 -11.72 4.90
C ILE A 255 -12.73 -11.77 5.38
N GLU A 256 -12.97 -12.33 6.56
CA GLU A 256 -14.31 -12.40 7.17
C GLU A 256 -14.94 -11.03 7.44
N THR A 257 -14.10 -10.02 7.67
CA THR A 257 -14.55 -8.66 7.98
C THR A 257 -14.80 -7.78 6.77
N ILE A 258 -14.58 -8.29 5.55
CA ILE A 258 -14.86 -7.55 4.34
C ILE A 258 -16.32 -7.08 4.34
N SER A 259 -16.59 -5.87 3.85
CA SER A 259 -17.93 -5.28 3.88
C SER A 259 -18.90 -5.96 2.92
N GLU A 260 -20.19 -6.00 3.27
CA GLU A 260 -21.26 -6.39 2.32
C GLU A 260 -21.55 -5.30 1.27
N LEU A 261 -20.91 -4.13 1.39
CA LEU A 261 -20.99 -3.05 0.41
C LEU A 261 -20.38 -3.41 -0.95
N GLY A 262 -19.63 -4.50 -1.05
CA GLY A 262 -18.98 -4.99 -2.27
C GLY A 262 -19.83 -6.00 -3.05
N GLU A 263 -19.92 -5.84 -4.38
CA GLU A 263 -20.36 -6.94 -5.24
C GLU A 263 -19.42 -8.14 -5.03
N ASN A 264 -19.97 -9.35 -4.97
CA ASN A 264 -19.19 -10.60 -4.81
C ASN A 264 -18.40 -10.75 -3.48
N ALA A 265 -18.64 -9.95 -2.44
CA ALA A 265 -17.93 -10.08 -1.16
C ALA A 265 -17.98 -11.52 -0.57
N ASN A 266 -19.15 -12.17 -0.63
CA ASN A 266 -19.30 -13.58 -0.21
C ASN A 266 -18.50 -14.56 -1.07
N TYR A 267 -18.43 -14.31 -2.37
CA TYR A 267 -17.62 -15.11 -3.28
C TYR A 267 -16.13 -15.01 -2.89
N TYR A 268 -15.62 -13.81 -2.63
CA TYR A 268 -14.22 -13.62 -2.23
C TYR A 268 -13.89 -14.21 -0.86
N ARG A 269 -14.80 -14.13 0.12
CA ARG A 269 -14.67 -14.89 1.38
C ARG A 269 -14.52 -16.38 1.12
N GLY A 270 -15.41 -16.95 0.29
CA GLY A 270 -15.36 -18.36 -0.09
C GLY A 270 -14.06 -18.74 -0.78
N LEU A 271 -13.62 -17.93 -1.77
CA LEU A 271 -12.38 -18.13 -2.51
C LEU A 271 -11.18 -18.18 -1.56
N ILE A 272 -10.95 -17.13 -0.76
CA ILE A 272 -9.79 -17.06 0.14
C ILE A 272 -9.80 -18.21 1.16
N ARG A 273 -10.97 -18.60 1.70
CA ARG A 273 -11.08 -19.78 2.57
C ARG A 273 -10.64 -21.07 1.87
N SER A 274 -11.09 -21.28 0.64
CA SER A 274 -10.69 -22.45 -0.16
C SER A 274 -9.19 -22.44 -0.45
N LEU A 275 -8.61 -21.28 -0.80
CA LEU A 275 -7.17 -21.16 -1.02
C LEU A 275 -6.39 -21.51 0.26
N LYS A 276 -6.79 -20.96 1.42
CA LYS A 276 -6.17 -21.27 2.72
C LYS A 276 -6.26 -22.75 3.03
N PHE A 277 -7.43 -23.37 2.85
CA PHE A 277 -7.61 -24.80 3.06
C PHE A 277 -6.62 -25.62 2.23
N ILE A 278 -6.53 -25.35 0.92
CA ILE A 278 -5.61 -26.07 0.01
C ILE A 278 -4.13 -25.85 0.39
N CYS A 279 -3.75 -24.62 0.74
CA CYS A 279 -2.35 -24.27 0.99
C CYS A 279 -1.87 -24.69 2.39
N ASP A 280 -2.72 -24.64 3.41
CA ASP A 280 -2.36 -24.94 4.80
C ASP A 280 -2.51 -26.44 5.14
N GLU A 281 -3.31 -27.19 4.37
CA GLU A 281 -3.54 -28.61 4.62
C GLU A 281 -2.25 -29.44 4.52
N LYS A 282 -2.10 -30.36 5.48
CA LYS A 282 -0.97 -31.28 5.60
C LYS A 282 -1.31 -32.66 5.06
N ASN A 283 -2.57 -33.06 5.13
CA ASN A 283 -3.07 -34.32 4.59
C ASN A 283 -3.42 -34.17 3.10
N ILE A 284 -2.51 -34.65 2.25
CA ILE A 284 -2.62 -34.54 0.79
C ILE A 284 -3.88 -35.23 0.25
N ASP A 285 -4.28 -36.37 0.82
CA ASP A 285 -5.44 -37.13 0.34
C ASP A 285 -6.74 -36.33 0.52
N GLN A 286 -6.81 -35.50 1.58
CA GLN A 286 -7.95 -34.60 1.80
C GLN A 286 -8.02 -33.49 0.77
N ILE A 287 -6.88 -33.02 0.25
CA ILE A 287 -6.83 -31.94 -0.74
C ILE A 287 -7.33 -32.43 -2.10
N SER A 288 -6.92 -33.65 -2.51
CA SER A 288 -7.28 -34.23 -3.80
C SER A 288 -8.75 -34.64 -3.94
N GLU A 289 -9.46 -34.82 -2.82
CA GLU A 289 -10.86 -35.26 -2.79
C GLU A 289 -11.87 -34.10 -2.72
N VAL A 290 -11.41 -32.85 -2.51
CA VAL A 290 -12.33 -31.70 -2.44
C VAL A 290 -12.77 -31.27 -3.83
N SER A 291 -14.08 -31.40 -4.08
CA SER A 291 -14.76 -30.75 -5.21
C SER A 291 -15.22 -29.36 -4.78
N PHE A 292 -14.79 -28.34 -5.51
CA PHE A 292 -15.24 -26.97 -5.31
C PHE A 292 -16.33 -26.64 -6.35
N GLU A 293 -17.32 -25.81 -5.98
CA GLU A 293 -18.43 -25.40 -6.86
C GLU A 293 -17.96 -24.64 -8.13
N THR A 294 -16.68 -24.26 -8.19
CA THR A 294 -16.06 -23.42 -9.22
C THR A 294 -15.19 -24.17 -10.22
N GLU A 295 -15.34 -25.50 -10.34
CA GLU A 295 -14.52 -26.33 -11.24
C GLU A 295 -14.41 -25.72 -12.66
N ASN A 296 -13.18 -25.67 -13.18
CA ASN A 296 -12.80 -25.06 -14.46
C ASN A 296 -12.89 -23.53 -14.59
N ARG A 297 -13.14 -22.79 -13.50
CA ARG A 297 -13.02 -21.33 -13.54
C ARG A 297 -11.57 -20.91 -13.82
N VAL A 298 -11.38 -19.89 -14.66
CA VAL A 298 -10.07 -19.28 -14.90
C VAL A 298 -10.15 -17.86 -14.37
N ILE A 299 -9.52 -17.60 -13.22
CA ILE A 299 -9.47 -16.27 -12.63
C ILE A 299 -8.08 -15.68 -12.81
N ASN A 300 -8.02 -14.36 -12.94
CA ASN A 300 -6.78 -13.62 -12.95
C ASN A 300 -6.51 -13.10 -11.53
N ALA A 301 -5.37 -13.48 -10.94
CA ALA A 301 -5.01 -13.10 -9.57
C ALA A 301 -4.97 -11.58 -9.36
N ASN A 302 -4.49 -10.82 -10.35
CA ASN A 302 -4.44 -9.36 -10.30
C ASN A 302 -5.83 -8.72 -10.35
N VAL A 303 -6.81 -9.34 -11.03
CA VAL A 303 -8.21 -8.90 -10.99
C VAL A 303 -8.81 -9.18 -9.62
N VAL A 304 -8.64 -10.40 -9.10
CA VAL A 304 -9.13 -10.79 -7.77
C VAL A 304 -8.58 -9.88 -6.68
N GLU A 305 -7.26 -9.65 -6.68
CA GLU A 305 -6.61 -8.75 -5.73
C GLU A 305 -7.21 -7.34 -5.80
N ARG A 306 -7.35 -6.77 -7.00
CA ARG A 306 -7.88 -5.43 -7.19
C ARG A 306 -9.32 -5.29 -6.72
N GLU A 307 -10.17 -6.27 -7.02
CA GLU A 307 -11.57 -6.26 -6.60
C GLU A 307 -11.70 -6.37 -5.07
N ILE A 308 -10.91 -7.22 -4.42
CA ILE A 308 -10.91 -7.30 -2.94
C ILE A 308 -10.42 -5.98 -2.34
N LYS A 309 -9.35 -5.36 -2.87
CA LYS A 309 -8.87 -4.04 -2.43
C LYS A 309 -9.93 -2.95 -2.60
N ASP A 310 -10.74 -3.01 -3.67
CA ASP A 310 -11.82 -2.05 -3.89
C ASP A 310 -12.97 -2.19 -2.89
N ILE A 311 -13.27 -3.41 -2.44
CA ILE A 311 -14.26 -3.62 -1.38
C ILE A 311 -13.76 -3.04 -0.06
N TYR A 312 -12.49 -3.28 0.31
CA TYR A 312 -11.88 -2.65 1.49
C TYR A 312 -11.83 -1.13 1.37
N ASN A 313 -11.46 -0.60 0.20
CA ASN A 313 -11.47 0.83 -0.06
C ASN A 313 -12.85 1.44 0.20
N ARG A 314 -13.90 0.85 -0.37
CA ARG A 314 -15.29 1.29 -0.18
C ARG A 314 -15.69 1.25 1.29
N ASP A 315 -15.34 0.18 1.99
CA ASP A 315 -15.61 0.05 3.42
C ASP A 315 -14.94 1.16 4.23
N TYR A 316 -13.64 1.40 4.01
CA TYR A 316 -12.87 2.42 4.70
C TYR A 316 -13.47 3.80 4.44
N VAL A 317 -13.63 4.17 3.17
CA VAL A 317 -14.14 5.49 2.74
C VAL A 317 -15.53 5.78 3.30
N SER A 318 -16.40 4.76 3.38
CA SER A 318 -17.76 4.92 3.90
C SER A 318 -17.81 5.32 5.39
N GLN A 319 -16.75 5.05 6.14
CA GLN A 319 -16.65 5.29 7.57
C GLN A 319 -15.86 6.57 7.91
N LEU A 320 -15.17 7.17 6.94
CA LEU A 320 -14.34 8.35 7.16
C LEU A 320 -15.18 9.57 7.53
N TYR A 321 -14.66 10.32 8.50
CA TYR A 321 -15.24 11.56 8.98
C TYR A 321 -15.36 12.60 7.88
N ARG A 322 -16.53 13.22 7.78
CA ARG A 322 -16.81 14.31 6.84
C ARG A 322 -17.21 15.55 7.64
N PRO A 323 -16.62 16.74 7.39
CA PRO A 323 -17.10 17.98 7.98
C PRO A 323 -18.55 18.23 7.58
N ILE A 324 -19.46 18.24 8.57
CA ILE A 324 -20.89 18.52 8.40
C ILE A 324 -21.31 19.68 9.29
N GLU A 325 -22.42 20.33 8.97
CA GLU A 325 -22.86 21.56 9.64
C GLU A 325 -23.10 21.36 11.14
N GLU A 326 -23.55 20.17 11.55
CA GLU A 326 -23.77 19.80 12.96
C GLU A 326 -22.47 19.82 13.78
N ASP A 327 -21.34 19.63 13.11
CA ASP A 327 -20.00 19.68 13.71
C ASP A 327 -19.36 21.06 13.63
N PHE A 328 -20.01 22.04 13.01
CA PHE A 328 -19.49 23.39 12.89
C PHE A 328 -19.26 24.00 14.28
N GLU A 329 -18.09 24.59 14.50
CA GLU A 329 -17.75 25.27 15.74
C GLU A 329 -17.73 26.78 15.55
N ARG A 330 -16.99 27.24 14.54
CA ARG A 330 -16.76 28.66 14.29
C ARG A 330 -16.16 28.89 12.91
N GLU A 331 -16.12 30.15 12.53
CA GLU A 331 -15.32 30.63 11.40
C GLU A 331 -14.23 31.57 11.92
N GLU A 332 -13.00 31.42 11.41
CA GLU A 332 -11.85 32.26 11.76
C GLU A 332 -11.11 32.62 10.46
N ASP A 333 -10.91 33.92 10.21
CA ASP A 333 -10.26 34.44 8.99
C ASP A 333 -10.83 33.88 7.67
N GLY A 334 -12.15 33.69 7.59
CA GLY A 334 -12.81 33.10 6.41
C GLY A 334 -12.64 31.58 6.28
N ILE A 335 -12.09 30.90 7.29
CA ILE A 335 -11.90 29.45 7.33
C ILE A 335 -12.96 28.85 8.24
N LYS A 336 -13.76 27.91 7.72
CA LYS A 336 -14.69 27.13 8.54
C LYS A 336 -13.94 26.11 9.39
N ILE A 337 -14.30 26.06 10.67
CA ILE A 337 -13.69 25.17 11.66
C ILE A 337 -14.76 24.26 12.23
N TYR A 338 -14.49 22.95 12.18
CA TYR A 338 -15.36 21.89 12.65
C TYR A 338 -14.71 21.15 13.83
N LYS A 339 -15.52 20.52 14.68
CA LYS A 339 -15.05 19.64 15.75
C LYS A 339 -15.47 18.21 15.47
N ALA A 340 -14.46 17.36 15.31
CA ALA A 340 -14.67 15.95 15.05
C ALA A 340 -15.49 15.28 16.16
N GLY A 341 -16.47 14.49 15.75
CA GLY A 341 -17.29 13.70 16.66
C GLY A 341 -18.38 14.46 17.40
N LYS A 342 -18.60 15.76 17.15
CA LYS A 342 -19.59 16.54 17.89
C LYS A 342 -21.03 16.02 17.69
N SER A 343 -21.38 15.65 16.47
CA SER A 343 -22.68 15.09 16.08
C SER A 343 -22.85 13.60 16.35
N THR A 344 -21.77 12.90 16.68
CA THR A 344 -21.71 11.42 16.81
C THR A 344 -21.25 10.97 18.20
N ASP A 345 -21.51 11.80 19.22
CA ASP A 345 -21.13 11.53 20.61
C ASP A 345 -19.64 11.19 20.79
N GLY A 346 -18.78 11.85 20.03
CA GLY A 346 -17.32 11.75 20.09
C GLY A 346 -16.73 10.66 19.20
N LYS A 347 -17.54 9.94 18.42
CA LYS A 347 -17.08 8.83 17.57
C LYS A 347 -16.70 9.31 16.17
N PHE A 348 -15.53 8.94 15.69
CA PHE A 348 -15.09 9.27 14.33
C PHE A 348 -13.95 8.36 13.90
N ILE A 349 -13.82 8.17 12.58
CA ILE A 349 -12.67 7.55 11.95
C ILE A 349 -12.09 8.55 10.97
N MET A 350 -10.77 8.68 10.92
CA MET A 350 -10.08 9.61 10.02
C MET A 350 -8.92 8.91 9.33
N GLU A 351 -8.65 9.32 8.09
CA GLU A 351 -7.46 8.93 7.35
C GLU A 351 -6.64 10.18 7.04
N THR A 352 -5.37 10.19 7.47
CA THR A 352 -4.56 11.41 7.54
C THR A 352 -3.13 11.22 7.07
N HIS A 353 -2.55 12.25 6.48
CA HIS A 353 -1.15 12.28 6.07
C HIS A 353 -0.40 13.41 6.80
N SER A 354 0.78 13.12 7.33
CA SER A 354 1.66 14.12 7.95
C SER A 354 2.85 14.43 7.02
N PRO A 355 2.79 15.52 6.22
CA PRO A 355 3.90 15.89 5.36
C PRO A 355 5.14 16.25 6.19
N GLY A 356 6.31 15.78 5.75
CA GLY A 356 7.58 16.10 6.41
C GLY A 356 7.98 15.18 7.56
N ALA A 357 7.18 14.16 7.90
CA ALA A 357 7.45 13.26 9.02
C ALA A 357 8.81 12.56 8.94
N VAL A 358 9.26 12.21 7.72
CA VAL A 358 10.56 11.59 7.42
C VAL A 358 11.52 12.59 6.77
N TYR A 359 11.06 13.33 5.76
CA TYR A 359 11.84 14.34 5.03
C TYR A 359 10.98 15.53 4.66
N ALA A 360 11.48 16.73 4.93
CA ALA A 360 10.82 17.99 4.60
C ALA A 360 11.71 18.84 3.67
N ASP A 361 11.18 19.14 2.48
CA ASP A 361 11.84 20.03 1.53
C ASP A 361 11.66 21.52 1.89
N GLU A 362 12.34 22.39 1.16
CA GLU A 362 12.34 23.84 1.40
C GLU A 362 10.98 24.50 1.14
N THR A 363 10.23 24.04 0.13
CA THR A 363 8.89 24.54 -0.19
C THR A 363 7.94 24.28 0.98
N LEU A 364 7.98 23.07 1.54
CA LEU A 364 7.21 22.70 2.73
C LEU A 364 7.65 23.53 3.95
N LYS A 365 8.96 23.67 4.19
CA LYS A 365 9.51 24.47 5.30
C LYS A 365 9.16 25.95 5.22
N SER A 366 9.01 26.51 4.02
CA SER A 366 8.57 27.90 3.80
C SER A 366 7.06 28.10 4.07
N GLY A 367 6.33 27.02 4.33
CA GLY A 367 4.89 27.00 4.53
C GLY A 367 4.10 27.22 3.24
N ASN A 368 4.65 26.85 2.08
CA ASN A 368 3.92 26.81 0.83
C ASN A 368 3.35 25.39 0.61
N PHE A 369 2.36 25.04 1.43
CA PHE A 369 1.86 23.69 1.59
C PHE A 369 1.20 23.14 0.31
N LYS A 370 0.42 23.98 -0.38
CA LYS A 370 -0.24 23.59 -1.64
C LYS A 370 0.75 23.34 -2.76
N GLU A 371 1.77 24.18 -2.90
CA GLU A 371 2.82 23.97 -3.90
C GLU A 371 3.66 22.73 -3.56
N ALA A 372 4.05 22.57 -2.29
CA ALA A 372 4.79 21.39 -1.84
C ALA A 372 4.04 20.08 -2.11
N TRP A 373 2.73 20.04 -1.88
CA TRP A 373 1.88 18.87 -2.15
C TRP A 373 1.76 18.57 -3.66
N ASN A 374 1.68 19.62 -4.48
CA ASN A 374 1.46 19.52 -5.92
C ASN A 374 2.75 19.50 -6.75
N LYS A 375 3.93 19.36 -6.13
CA LYS A 375 5.19 19.19 -6.85
C LYS A 375 5.12 18.03 -7.84
N PRO A 376 5.59 18.16 -9.08
CA PRO A 376 5.46 17.16 -10.14
C PRO A 376 6.42 15.96 -9.97
N LYS A 377 6.40 15.31 -8.81
CA LYS A 377 7.13 14.07 -8.55
C LYS A 377 6.22 12.88 -8.81
N VAL A 378 6.17 12.39 -10.06
CA VAL A 378 5.30 11.26 -10.46
C VAL A 378 5.87 9.92 -10.04
N LYS A 379 7.19 9.81 -9.89
CA LYS A 379 7.87 8.57 -9.46
C LYS A 379 7.24 7.95 -8.22
N SER A 380 6.75 8.76 -7.28
CA SER A 380 5.93 8.32 -6.13
C SER A 380 4.45 8.25 -6.51
N GLN A 381 4.01 7.08 -7.00
CA GLN A 381 2.64 6.85 -7.47
C GLN A 381 1.58 6.82 -6.34
N ALA A 382 2.03 6.74 -5.09
CA ALA A 382 1.19 6.73 -3.92
C ALA A 382 1.70 7.63 -2.80
N PHE A 383 0.84 7.85 -1.81
CA PHE A 383 1.21 8.47 -0.55
C PHE A 383 0.63 7.67 0.60
N CYS A 384 1.42 7.54 1.66
CA CYS A 384 0.99 6.85 2.86
C CYS A 384 0.04 7.71 3.68
N THR A 385 -0.93 7.08 4.31
CA THR A 385 -1.87 7.67 5.24
C THR A 385 -2.06 6.76 6.42
N VAL A 386 -2.50 7.35 7.53
CA VAL A 386 -2.74 6.65 8.80
C VAL A 386 -4.22 6.73 9.12
N THR A 387 -4.82 5.58 9.43
CA THR A 387 -6.17 5.49 9.96
C THR A 387 -6.15 5.68 11.48
N SER A 388 -6.96 6.61 11.98
CA SER A 388 -7.14 6.89 13.41
C SER A 388 -8.62 6.84 13.78
N ARG A 389 -8.90 6.42 15.01
CA ARG A 389 -10.24 6.41 15.63
C ARG A 389 -10.19 7.16 16.96
N GLN A 390 -11.33 7.59 17.52
CA GLN A 390 -11.34 8.37 18.77
C GLN A 390 -10.60 7.70 19.94
N ASP A 391 -10.58 6.36 19.97
CA ASP A 391 -9.88 5.53 20.96
C ASP A 391 -8.46 5.14 20.54
N MET A 392 -7.99 5.61 19.38
CA MET A 392 -6.66 5.34 18.84
C MET A 392 -6.17 6.49 17.95
N LEU A 393 -5.89 7.62 18.59
CA LEU A 393 -5.35 8.82 17.93
C LEU A 393 -3.83 8.72 17.73
N ILE A 394 -3.40 7.94 16.75
CA ILE A 394 -1.97 7.71 16.47
C ILE A 394 -1.21 9.04 16.38
N ALA A 395 -0.18 9.20 17.20
CA ALA A 395 0.72 10.35 17.13
C ALA A 395 1.71 10.15 15.98
N THR A 396 1.45 10.78 14.84
CA THR A 396 2.46 10.94 13.80
C THR A 396 3.38 12.09 14.20
N ASN A 397 4.67 11.99 13.89
CA ASN A 397 5.54 13.16 13.98
C ASN A 397 4.95 14.21 13.03
N THR A 398 4.34 15.26 13.58
CA THR A 398 3.65 16.31 12.83
C THR A 398 4.53 17.56 12.87
N PRO A 399 5.54 17.68 12.00
CA PRO A 399 6.44 18.82 12.03
C PRO A 399 5.74 20.12 11.63
N PHE A 400 4.70 20.05 10.80
CA PHE A 400 4.00 21.24 10.27
C PHE A 400 2.49 21.23 10.49
N LEU A 401 1.78 20.22 9.95
CA LEU A 401 0.32 20.06 9.98
C LEU A 401 -0.06 18.63 9.55
N GLU A 402 -1.34 18.26 9.62
CA GLU A 402 -1.86 17.00 9.08
C GLU A 402 -2.93 17.27 8.01
N TYR A 403 -2.83 16.60 6.87
CA TYR A 403 -3.88 16.56 5.84
C TYR A 403 -4.89 15.47 6.17
N GLY A 404 -6.18 15.77 6.05
CA GLY A 404 -7.27 14.82 6.21
C GLY A 404 -7.97 14.52 4.89
N PHE A 405 -8.41 13.28 4.74
CA PHE A 405 -9.06 12.77 3.55
C PHE A 405 -10.32 12.00 3.91
N TYR A 406 -11.37 12.16 3.12
CA TYR A 406 -12.61 11.38 3.22
C TYR A 406 -13.17 10.96 1.86
N ASP A 407 -12.65 11.51 0.76
CA ASP A 407 -13.12 11.23 -0.59
C ASP A 407 -12.01 10.58 -1.41
N PHE A 408 -12.15 9.28 -1.68
CA PHE A 408 -11.19 8.53 -2.47
C PHE A 408 -11.91 7.79 -3.60
N GLU A 409 -11.36 7.86 -4.80
CA GLU A 409 -11.87 7.12 -5.95
C GLU A 409 -11.71 5.60 -5.78
N GLN A 410 -12.48 4.83 -6.54
CA GLN A 410 -12.26 3.40 -6.69
C GLN A 410 -10.86 3.14 -7.29
N GLY A 411 -10.18 2.05 -6.89
CA GLY A 411 -8.80 1.79 -7.31
C GLY A 411 -7.73 2.62 -6.59
N SER A 412 -8.10 3.53 -5.69
CA SER A 412 -7.12 4.38 -4.99
C SER A 412 -6.34 3.66 -3.89
N LEU A 413 -6.90 2.65 -3.22
CA LEU A 413 -6.18 1.87 -2.21
C LEU A 413 -5.19 0.92 -2.90
N ARG A 414 -3.89 1.17 -2.74
CA ARG A 414 -2.82 0.41 -3.42
C ARG A 414 -2.15 -0.61 -2.51
N ALA A 415 -1.93 -0.25 -1.24
CA ALA A 415 -1.46 -1.15 -0.20
C ALA A 415 -2.08 -0.77 1.15
N SER A 416 -2.15 -1.73 2.09
CA SER A 416 -2.58 -1.49 3.47
C SER A 416 -1.88 -2.44 4.42
N GLY A 417 -1.69 -2.00 5.67
CA GLY A 417 -1.32 -2.84 6.79
C GLY A 417 -1.85 -2.28 8.11
N TYR A 418 -2.04 -3.15 9.09
CA TYR A 418 -2.25 -2.75 10.50
C TYR A 418 -0.91 -2.46 11.23
N GLU A 419 0.20 -2.54 10.50
CA GLU A 419 1.53 -2.08 10.90
C GLU A 419 2.06 -1.07 9.86
N ASP A 420 3.24 -0.50 10.13
CA ASP A 420 4.05 0.25 9.17
C ASP A 420 4.47 -0.74 8.09
N ILE A 421 3.98 -0.58 6.86
CA ILE A 421 4.31 -1.51 5.77
C ILE A 421 5.62 -1.11 5.09
N SER A 422 6.23 0.02 5.50
CA SER A 422 7.51 0.52 5.01
C SER A 422 7.54 0.51 3.49
N SER A 423 6.56 1.19 2.90
CA SER A 423 6.36 1.13 1.46
C SER A 423 7.43 1.86 0.67
N GLU A 424 7.88 1.25 -0.42
CA GLU A 424 8.73 1.88 -1.42
C GLU A 424 7.87 2.18 -2.65
N ALA A 425 7.66 3.47 -2.91
CA ALA A 425 6.85 3.94 -4.03
C ALA A 425 7.71 4.35 -5.23
N LYS A 426 9.03 4.08 -5.25
CA LYS A 426 9.94 4.43 -6.37
C LYS A 426 10.03 3.35 -7.46
N THR A 427 9.53 2.16 -7.17
CA THR A 427 9.37 1.06 -8.13
C THR A 427 8.04 1.22 -8.89
N PRO A 428 7.87 0.60 -10.07
CA PRO A 428 6.61 0.67 -10.82
C PRO A 428 5.40 0.16 -10.04
N VAL A 429 5.63 -0.83 -9.17
CA VAL A 429 4.65 -1.42 -8.24
C VAL A 429 5.02 -1.00 -6.83
N ILE A 430 4.02 -0.71 -5.99
CA ILE A 430 4.27 -0.43 -4.58
C ILE A 430 4.76 -1.70 -3.91
N PHE A 431 5.94 -1.60 -3.31
CA PHE A 431 6.53 -2.68 -2.53
C PHE A 431 6.35 -2.39 -1.04
N ALA A 432 6.09 -3.41 -0.22
CA ALA A 432 5.93 -3.32 1.23
C ALA A 432 6.93 -4.26 1.93
N ASP A 433 7.86 -3.68 2.72
CA ASP A 433 8.91 -4.40 3.45
C ASP A 433 8.37 -5.27 4.61
N GLU A 434 7.25 -4.88 5.24
CA GLU A 434 6.70 -5.55 6.44
C GLU A 434 5.36 -6.27 6.20
N ASP A 435 5.20 -6.80 4.99
CA ASP A 435 4.03 -7.52 4.47
C ASP A 435 2.73 -6.70 4.41
N GLU A 436 2.18 -6.59 3.20
CA GLU A 436 0.85 -6.03 2.94
C GLU A 436 -0.25 -6.91 3.55
N LYS A 437 -1.16 -6.32 4.36
CA LYS A 437 -2.23 -7.00 5.09
C LYS A 437 -3.52 -6.18 5.15
N TYR A 438 -4.62 -6.78 4.71
CA TYR A 438 -5.94 -6.15 4.71
C TYR A 438 -6.85 -6.66 5.83
N CYS A 439 -7.63 -5.74 6.39
CA CYS A 439 -8.57 -5.99 7.48
C CYS A 439 -9.65 -4.92 7.54
N GLY A 440 -10.82 -5.21 8.10
CA GLY A 440 -11.83 -4.18 8.38
C GLY A 440 -11.28 -3.10 9.32
N VAL A 441 -11.84 -1.88 9.28
CA VAL A 441 -11.31 -0.70 10.01
C VAL A 441 -11.13 -0.99 11.51
N ASP A 442 -12.13 -1.62 12.14
CA ASP A 442 -12.08 -1.94 13.56
C ASP A 442 -10.94 -2.89 13.90
N ASN A 443 -10.75 -3.94 13.09
CA ASN A 443 -9.66 -4.89 13.27
C ASN A 443 -8.30 -4.27 12.97
N LYS A 444 -8.22 -3.38 11.98
CA LYS A 444 -7.01 -2.59 11.71
C LYS A 444 -6.57 -1.82 12.94
N ILE A 445 -7.48 -1.04 13.53
CA ILE A 445 -7.23 -0.28 14.77
C ILE A 445 -6.87 -1.22 15.94
N ASN A 446 -7.67 -2.27 16.16
CA ASN A 446 -7.46 -3.22 17.26
C ASN A 446 -6.17 -4.07 17.15
N LYS A 447 -5.59 -4.19 15.96
CA LYS A 447 -4.30 -4.86 15.71
C LYS A 447 -3.10 -3.90 15.77
N THR A 448 -3.31 -2.61 15.56
CA THR A 448 -2.22 -1.64 15.46
C THR A 448 -1.55 -1.41 16.82
N ARG A 449 -0.22 -1.60 16.95
CA ARG A 449 0.53 -1.25 18.18
C ARG A 449 1.69 -0.29 17.97
N ASN A 450 2.04 -0.01 16.71
CA ASN A 450 2.96 1.07 16.34
C ASN A 450 2.24 2.13 15.50
N ILE A 451 2.27 2.02 14.18
CA ILE A 451 1.54 2.85 13.24
C ILE A 451 0.86 1.90 12.26
N ASN A 452 -0.28 2.28 11.70
CA ASN A 452 -0.86 1.58 10.56
C ASN A 452 -0.71 2.45 9.32
N GLU A 453 -0.83 1.82 8.16
CA GLU A 453 -0.55 2.47 6.90
C GLU A 453 -1.56 2.05 5.84
N ASN A 454 -2.03 3.02 5.06
CA ASN A 454 -2.65 2.81 3.75
C ASN A 454 -1.86 3.61 2.73
N ASP A 455 -1.46 2.98 1.64
CA ASP A 455 -0.97 3.68 0.47
C ASP A 455 -2.12 3.99 -0.47
N ARG A 456 -2.31 5.28 -0.70
CA ARG A 456 -3.34 5.82 -1.57
C ARG A 456 -2.72 6.34 -2.85
N SER A 457 -3.38 6.10 -3.98
CA SER A 457 -2.92 6.64 -5.25
C SER A 457 -2.86 8.15 -5.19
N ARG A 458 -1.73 8.69 -5.66
CA ARG A 458 -1.50 10.14 -5.70
C ARG A 458 -2.21 10.80 -6.88
N ILE A 459 -2.40 10.05 -7.96
CA ILE A 459 -2.99 10.51 -9.23
C ILE A 459 -4.39 9.89 -9.37
N GLN A 460 -5.36 10.71 -9.76
CA GLN A 460 -6.75 10.32 -9.98
C GLN A 460 -7.01 9.93 -11.43
N ALA A 461 -8.21 9.47 -11.75
CA ALA A 461 -8.57 8.96 -13.09
C ALA A 461 -8.41 10.03 -14.17
N ASP A 462 -8.70 11.28 -13.81
CA ASP A 462 -8.59 12.45 -14.68
C ASP A 462 -7.14 12.97 -14.82
N GLY A 463 -6.16 12.28 -14.23
CA GLY A 463 -4.76 12.66 -14.24
C GLY A 463 -4.39 13.75 -13.23
N THR A 464 -5.33 14.24 -12.43
CA THR A 464 -5.06 15.25 -11.39
C THR A 464 -4.49 14.62 -10.13
N ARG A 465 -3.80 15.42 -9.31
CA ARG A 465 -3.34 14.97 -8.00
C ARG A 465 -4.47 14.98 -6.97
N LYS A 466 -4.59 13.92 -6.17
CA LYS A 466 -5.52 13.88 -5.04
C LYS A 466 -5.22 15.03 -4.07
N GLN A 467 -6.21 15.89 -3.83
CA GLN A 467 -6.12 17.01 -2.89
C GLN A 467 -6.61 16.60 -1.49
N PRO A 468 -6.10 17.22 -0.41
CA PRO A 468 -6.67 17.07 0.92
C PRO A 468 -8.09 17.64 0.98
N ASP A 469 -8.96 16.97 1.74
CA ASP A 469 -10.37 17.38 1.88
C ASP A 469 -10.57 18.33 3.08
N TYR A 470 -9.69 18.25 4.07
CA TYR A 470 -9.60 19.19 5.19
C TYR A 470 -8.19 19.20 5.81
N ILE A 471 -7.90 20.21 6.62
CA ILE A 471 -6.71 20.22 7.48
C ILE A 471 -7.08 19.72 8.87
N LYS A 472 -6.40 18.68 9.36
CA LYS A 472 -6.59 18.19 10.73
C LYS A 472 -5.72 19.01 11.69
N PHE A 473 -6.33 19.46 12.78
CA PHE A 473 -5.64 20.07 13.89
C PHE A 473 -5.90 19.29 15.18
N ARG A 474 -4.85 18.69 15.74
CA ARG A 474 -4.92 17.96 17.01
C ARG A 474 -4.67 18.92 18.16
N LYS A 475 -5.69 19.11 19.02
CA LYS A 475 -5.56 19.78 20.30
C LYS A 475 -5.23 18.74 21.38
N SER A 476 -4.13 18.94 22.10
CA SER A 476 -3.66 18.00 23.12
C SER A 476 -2.74 18.68 24.12
N ARG A 477 -2.87 18.34 25.41
CA ARG A 477 -1.94 18.81 26.47
C ARG A 477 -0.49 18.39 26.24
N PHE A 478 -0.24 17.34 25.45
CA PHE A 478 1.09 16.83 25.19
C PHE A 478 1.87 17.66 24.16
N ILE A 479 1.17 18.55 23.42
CA ILE A 479 1.81 19.47 22.48
C ILE A 479 2.23 20.72 23.25
N PRO A 480 3.53 21.10 23.27
CA PRO A 480 3.96 22.35 23.87
C PRO A 480 3.19 23.53 23.28
N PRO A 481 2.74 24.52 24.07
CA PRO A 481 1.91 25.62 23.58
C PRO A 481 2.49 26.38 22.37
N GLN A 482 3.81 26.57 22.36
CA GLN A 482 4.52 27.21 21.24
C GLN A 482 4.40 26.39 19.95
N LYS A 483 4.57 25.06 20.04
CA LYS A 483 4.44 24.16 18.89
C LYS A 483 2.99 24.05 18.44
N ALA A 484 2.03 24.01 19.38
CA ALA A 484 0.61 24.03 19.07
C ALA A 484 0.21 25.30 18.31
N GLN A 485 0.73 26.46 18.71
CA GLN A 485 0.51 27.72 17.99
C GLN A 485 1.14 27.70 16.59
N GLU A 486 2.36 27.20 16.45
CA GLU A 486 3.03 27.06 15.15
C GLU A 486 2.23 26.17 14.19
N ILE A 487 1.79 25.00 14.67
CA ILE A 487 0.94 24.08 13.90
C ILE A 487 -0.39 24.77 13.55
N TRP A 488 -1.02 25.50 14.48
CA TRP A 488 -2.27 26.22 14.22
C TRP A 488 -2.13 27.25 13.10
N GLU A 489 -1.09 28.07 13.12
CA GLU A 489 -0.85 29.07 12.07
C GLU A 489 -0.54 28.40 10.73
N ASN A 490 0.23 27.30 10.72
CA ASN A 490 0.46 26.49 9.53
C ASN A 490 -0.85 25.90 8.98
N SER A 491 -1.72 25.37 9.85
CA SER A 491 -3.02 24.83 9.47
C SER A 491 -3.91 25.90 8.84
N LYS A 492 -3.98 27.12 9.40
CA LYS A 492 -4.72 28.24 8.81
C LYS A 492 -4.15 28.65 7.46
N LYS A 493 -2.82 28.71 7.33
CA LYS A 493 -2.16 29.04 6.07
C LYS A 493 -2.46 28.00 4.99
N ALA A 494 -2.36 26.71 5.31
CA ALA A 494 -2.69 25.63 4.40
C ALA A 494 -4.17 25.63 4.00
N ALA A 495 -5.08 25.74 4.97
CA ALA A 495 -6.52 25.80 4.72
C ALA A 495 -6.89 26.92 3.74
N LYS A 496 -6.28 28.11 3.88
CA LYS A 496 -6.43 29.23 2.92
C LYS A 496 -5.85 28.92 1.53
N GLN A 497 -4.66 28.31 1.46
CA GLN A 497 -4.03 27.95 0.18
C GLN A 497 -4.85 26.94 -0.62
N PHE A 498 -5.40 25.93 0.06
CA PHE A 498 -6.22 24.88 -0.56
C PHE A 498 -7.69 25.29 -0.74
N GLY A 499 -8.20 26.21 0.09
CA GLY A 499 -9.62 26.57 0.10
C GLY A 499 -10.50 25.53 0.79
N ILE A 500 -9.99 24.89 1.85
CA ILE A 500 -10.63 23.76 2.55
C ILE A 500 -10.75 24.06 4.06
N PRO A 501 -11.66 23.39 4.81
CA PRO A 501 -11.87 23.67 6.22
C PRO A 501 -10.76 23.09 7.12
N ILE A 502 -10.79 23.50 8.40
CA ILE A 502 -10.00 22.86 9.47
C ILE A 502 -10.93 22.00 10.32
N VAL A 503 -10.47 20.80 10.67
CA VAL A 503 -11.15 19.90 11.61
C VAL A 503 -10.31 19.76 12.87
N ILE A 504 -10.89 20.12 14.01
CA ILE A 504 -10.28 19.99 15.33
C ILE A 504 -10.58 18.61 15.90
N VAL A 505 -9.53 17.92 16.33
CA VAL A 505 -9.59 16.71 17.16
C VAL A 505 -9.10 17.06 18.55
N ASP A 506 -10.00 17.07 19.54
CA ASP A 506 -9.65 17.30 20.94
C ASP A 506 -9.28 15.97 21.62
N GLN A 507 -7.98 15.70 21.67
CA GLN A 507 -7.47 14.45 22.24
C GLN A 507 -7.84 14.32 23.71
N ASP A 508 -7.78 15.40 24.49
CA ASP A 508 -8.04 15.33 25.93
C ASP A 508 -9.51 14.97 26.21
N GLU A 509 -10.42 15.48 25.39
CA GLU A 509 -11.83 15.07 25.44
C GLU A 509 -12.02 13.61 25.06
N CYS A 510 -11.37 13.14 23.99
CA CYS A 510 -11.39 11.71 23.61
C CYS A 510 -10.88 10.85 24.78
N THR A 511 -9.70 11.15 25.33
CA THR A 511 -9.11 10.40 26.46
C THR A 511 -10.05 10.37 27.67
N ARG A 512 -10.76 11.47 27.97
CA ARG A 512 -11.72 11.50 29.09
C ARG A 512 -12.91 10.57 28.84
N ARG A 513 -13.53 10.64 27.66
CA ARG A 513 -14.68 9.78 27.30
C ARG A 513 -14.27 8.31 27.32
N GLU A 514 -13.12 7.99 26.76
CA GLU A 514 -12.59 6.62 26.69
C GLU A 514 -12.29 6.04 28.08
N ASN A 515 -11.79 6.87 29.01
CA ASN A 515 -11.64 6.48 30.42
C ASN A 515 -13.00 6.19 31.09
N GLU A 516 -14.04 6.97 30.80
CA GLU A 516 -15.40 6.72 31.32
C GLU A 516 -15.98 5.42 30.77
N GLU A 517 -15.82 5.17 29.46
CA GLU A 517 -16.27 3.92 28.83
C GLU A 517 -15.54 2.69 29.41
N LEU A 518 -14.23 2.75 29.60
CA LEU A 518 -13.47 1.67 30.23
C LEU A 518 -13.93 1.39 31.67
N LYS A 519 -14.24 2.42 32.47
CA LYS A 519 -14.80 2.24 33.81
C LYS A 519 -16.16 1.55 33.78
N ASN A 520 -17.02 1.94 32.84
CA ASN A 520 -18.32 1.31 32.68
C ASN A 520 -18.18 -0.17 32.30
N MET A 521 -17.26 -0.52 31.40
CA MET A 521 -16.99 -1.92 31.03
C MET A 521 -16.44 -2.74 32.20
N LEU A 522 -15.53 -2.16 33.00
CA LEU A 522 -15.02 -2.80 34.21
C LEU A 522 -16.13 -3.03 35.25
N GLN A 523 -17.02 -2.04 35.43
CA GLN A 523 -18.18 -2.17 36.31
C GLN A 523 -19.14 -3.25 35.81
N GLU A 524 -19.46 -3.26 34.51
CA GLU A 524 -20.31 -4.27 33.88
C GLU A 524 -19.71 -5.68 34.05
N PHE A 525 -18.39 -5.83 33.88
CA PHE A 525 -17.72 -7.11 34.15
C PHE A 525 -17.81 -7.49 35.63
N SER A 526 -17.67 -6.54 36.55
CA SER A 526 -17.81 -6.79 38.00
C SER A 526 -19.20 -7.30 38.39
N GLU A 527 -20.23 -6.90 37.66
CA GLU A 527 -21.62 -7.27 37.88
C GLU A 527 -21.96 -8.60 37.18
N THR A 528 -21.61 -8.73 35.90
CA THR A 528 -22.06 -9.83 35.03
C THR A 528 -21.09 -11.00 34.97
N ARG A 529 -19.79 -10.76 35.17
CA ARG A 529 -18.69 -11.70 34.91
C ARG A 529 -18.70 -12.27 33.48
N ASN A 530 -19.21 -11.51 32.51
CA ASN A 530 -19.23 -11.92 31.10
C ASN A 530 -17.79 -12.06 30.56
N PRO A 531 -17.34 -13.26 30.15
CA PRO A 531 -15.98 -13.48 29.64
C PRO A 531 -15.63 -12.62 28.42
N GLU A 532 -16.61 -12.29 27.56
CA GLU A 532 -16.38 -11.48 26.36
C GLU A 532 -15.88 -10.07 26.67
N LEU A 533 -16.22 -9.51 27.84
CA LEU A 533 -15.79 -8.18 28.25
C LEU A 533 -14.28 -8.13 28.51
N ILE A 534 -13.66 -9.24 28.93
CA ILE A 534 -12.22 -9.27 29.26
C ILE A 534 -11.37 -8.83 28.06
N SER A 535 -11.58 -9.46 26.91
CA SER A 535 -10.85 -9.12 25.68
C SER A 535 -11.17 -7.71 25.19
N LYS A 536 -12.44 -7.28 25.27
CA LYS A 536 -12.87 -5.93 24.87
C LYS A 536 -12.21 -4.85 25.75
N ILE A 537 -12.14 -5.06 27.07
CA ILE A 537 -11.49 -4.15 28.02
C ILE A 537 -10.00 -4.02 27.70
N ILE A 538 -9.29 -5.14 27.51
CA ILE A 538 -7.85 -5.14 27.23
C ILE A 538 -7.56 -4.41 25.91
N VAL A 539 -8.26 -4.76 24.83
CA VAL A 539 -8.05 -4.16 23.51
C VAL A 539 -8.34 -2.66 23.55
N LYS A 540 -9.46 -2.25 24.18
CA LYS A 540 -9.82 -0.83 24.30
C LYS A 540 -8.79 -0.06 25.13
N PHE A 541 -8.28 -0.65 26.21
CA PHE A 541 -7.22 -0.04 27.01
C PHE A 541 -5.94 0.16 26.18
N GLU A 542 -5.49 -0.86 25.45
CA GLU A 542 -4.25 -0.80 24.69
C GLU A 542 -4.35 0.10 23.44
N ASN A 543 -5.50 0.13 22.76
CA ASN A 543 -5.76 1.09 21.67
C ASN A 543 -5.56 2.53 22.17
N ASN A 544 -6.20 2.85 23.28
CA ASN A 544 -6.13 4.19 23.85
C ASN A 544 -4.76 4.51 24.43
N ARG A 545 -4.10 3.55 25.09
CA ARG A 545 -2.73 3.71 25.57
C ARG A 545 -1.81 4.06 24.40
N ARG A 546 -1.96 3.38 23.26
CA ARG A 546 -1.20 3.70 22.05
C ARG A 546 -1.60 5.04 21.43
N GLY A 547 -2.89 5.36 21.37
CA GLY A 547 -3.37 6.67 20.89
C GLY A 547 -2.91 7.87 21.72
N ASN A 548 -2.53 7.63 22.98
CA ASN A 548 -2.01 8.65 23.89
C ASN A 548 -0.47 8.70 23.99
N ASP A 549 0.26 7.79 23.35
CA ASP A 549 1.72 7.77 23.35
C ASP A 549 2.28 8.89 22.46
N TRP A 550 2.80 9.95 23.08
CA TRP A 550 3.24 11.17 22.38
C TRP A 550 4.70 11.15 21.94
N GLY A 551 5.15 9.99 21.45
CA GLY A 551 6.52 9.79 21.01
C GLY A 551 7.53 9.85 22.15
N LYS A 552 8.81 9.96 21.78
CA LYS A 552 9.92 9.93 22.72
C LYS A 552 10.36 11.35 23.13
N ASP A 553 10.79 11.52 24.38
CA ASP A 553 11.53 12.70 24.82
C ASP A 553 12.88 12.80 24.10
N ASP A 554 13.58 13.91 24.30
CA ASP A 554 14.89 14.18 23.67
C ASP A 554 15.97 13.14 24.08
N LYS A 555 15.66 12.25 25.03
CA LYS A 555 16.50 11.16 25.53
C LYS A 555 16.03 9.79 25.04
N GLY A 556 15.00 9.72 24.19
CA GLY A 556 14.48 8.48 23.63
C GLY A 556 13.48 7.71 24.53
N ASN A 557 13.03 8.27 25.65
CA ASN A 557 12.03 7.66 26.53
C ASN A 557 10.63 8.04 26.06
N SER A 558 9.65 7.12 26.03
CA SER A 558 8.26 7.51 25.76
C SER A 558 7.83 8.59 26.75
N LYS A 559 7.25 9.68 26.25
CA LYS A 559 6.75 10.78 27.09
C LYS A 559 5.53 10.38 27.91
N ASN A 560 4.89 9.24 27.62
CA ASN A 560 3.75 8.78 28.40
C ASN A 560 3.57 7.26 28.33
N THR A 561 3.62 6.58 29.49
CA THR A 561 3.50 5.11 29.55
C THR A 561 2.10 4.62 29.90
N ASP A 562 1.23 5.48 30.43
CA ASP A 562 -0.17 5.17 30.78
C ASP A 562 -1.10 6.36 30.47
N PHE A 563 -2.41 6.09 30.48
CA PHE A 563 -3.58 6.91 30.12
C PHE A 563 -3.77 8.25 30.88
N GLU A 564 -2.70 8.89 31.36
CA GLU A 564 -2.74 9.94 32.38
C GLU A 564 -3.26 11.29 31.89
N ILE A 565 -4.35 11.78 32.50
CA ILE A 565 -4.80 13.17 32.47
C ILE A 565 -4.28 13.90 33.71
N ASP A 566 -3.51 14.98 33.52
CA ASP A 566 -2.98 15.78 34.62
C ASP A 566 -4.10 16.24 35.57
N GLY A 567 -3.88 16.03 36.88
CA GLY A 567 -4.69 16.64 37.93
C GLY A 567 -6.06 16.01 38.21
N GLN A 568 -6.41 14.85 37.63
CA GLN A 568 -7.62 14.11 38.00
C GLN A 568 -7.30 12.70 38.51
N SER A 569 -7.93 12.32 39.63
CA SER A 569 -7.85 11.00 40.27
C SER A 569 -8.57 9.88 39.48
N SER A 570 -8.66 10.03 38.16
CA SER A 570 -9.61 9.29 37.31
C SER A 570 -8.93 8.49 36.18
N THR A 571 -7.61 8.49 36.08
CA THR A 571 -6.85 7.70 35.09
C THR A 571 -6.89 6.20 35.40
N ILE A 572 -7.22 5.37 34.40
CA ILE A 572 -6.98 3.92 34.47
C ILE A 572 -5.56 3.64 33.98
N THR A 573 -4.73 3.02 34.83
CA THR A 573 -3.42 2.47 34.44
C THR A 573 -3.55 1.00 34.06
N ARG A 574 -2.55 0.44 33.37
CA ARG A 574 -2.54 -1.00 33.04
C ARG A 574 -2.66 -1.84 34.30
N ASN A 575 -1.90 -1.50 35.35
CA ASN A 575 -1.94 -2.21 36.64
C ASN A 575 -3.33 -2.11 37.29
N SER A 576 -3.96 -0.92 37.32
CA SER A 576 -5.29 -0.79 37.93
C SER A 576 -6.37 -1.55 37.16
N MET A 577 -6.31 -1.55 35.82
CA MET A 577 -7.23 -2.33 34.99
C MET A 577 -7.08 -3.83 35.28
N LEU A 578 -5.86 -4.36 35.18
CA LEU A 578 -5.59 -5.79 35.41
C LEU A 578 -5.93 -6.19 36.85
N HIS A 579 -5.61 -5.34 37.83
CA HIS A 579 -5.98 -5.59 39.23
C HIS A 579 -7.49 -5.67 39.44
N SER A 580 -8.26 -4.79 38.78
CA SER A 580 -9.72 -4.83 38.83
C SER A 580 -10.28 -6.14 38.26
N LEU A 581 -9.82 -6.55 37.08
CA LEU A 581 -10.22 -7.82 36.44
C LEU A 581 -9.90 -9.02 37.34
N ILE A 582 -8.65 -9.11 37.82
CA ILE A 582 -8.17 -10.19 38.69
C ILE A 582 -8.98 -10.24 39.99
N THR A 583 -9.25 -9.10 40.61
CA THR A 583 -10.01 -9.03 41.87
C THR A 583 -11.43 -9.52 41.67
N THR A 584 -12.13 -9.06 40.62
CA THR A 584 -13.46 -9.56 40.28
C THR A 584 -13.48 -11.07 40.06
N ILE A 585 -12.46 -11.63 39.39
CA ILE A 585 -12.36 -13.07 39.17
C ILE A 585 -12.12 -13.82 40.49
N LYS A 586 -11.28 -13.28 41.40
CA LYS A 586 -11.04 -13.86 42.73
C LYS A 586 -12.30 -13.90 43.61
N GLU A 587 -13.23 -12.97 43.40
CA GLU A 587 -14.50 -12.91 44.13
C GLU A 587 -15.55 -13.92 43.63
N CYS A 588 -15.28 -14.64 42.53
CA CYS A 588 -16.15 -15.72 42.07
C CYS A 588 -16.21 -16.84 43.10
N LYS A 589 -17.44 -17.15 43.56
CA LYS A 589 -17.68 -18.25 44.52
C LYS A 589 -17.44 -19.63 43.92
N ASP A 590 -17.66 -19.78 42.62
CA ASP A 590 -17.44 -21.01 41.88
C ASP A 590 -16.02 -21.04 41.31
N ILE A 591 -15.23 -22.02 41.74
CA ILE A 591 -13.84 -22.20 41.33
C ILE A 591 -13.73 -22.48 39.83
N SER A 592 -14.67 -23.23 39.24
CA SER A 592 -14.63 -23.57 37.82
C SER A 592 -14.86 -22.34 36.94
N VAL A 593 -15.78 -21.46 37.33
CA VAL A 593 -16.03 -20.18 36.66
C VAL A 593 -14.81 -19.27 36.80
N ALA A 594 -14.22 -19.19 38.00
CA ALA A 594 -13.01 -18.40 38.21
C ALA A 594 -11.85 -18.87 37.32
N GLN A 595 -11.63 -20.19 37.21
CA GLN A 595 -10.60 -20.78 36.36
C GLN A 595 -10.81 -20.43 34.88
N SER A 596 -12.04 -20.58 34.36
CA SER A 596 -12.37 -20.24 32.97
C SER A 596 -12.16 -18.75 32.66
N LEU A 597 -12.49 -17.86 33.60
CA LEU A 597 -12.25 -16.42 33.43
C LEU A 597 -10.75 -16.07 33.47
N TYR A 598 -9.96 -16.73 34.31
CA TYR A 598 -8.50 -16.58 34.31
C TYR A 598 -7.87 -17.05 33.00
N GLU A 599 -8.33 -18.17 32.45
CA GLU A 599 -7.87 -18.66 31.15
C GLU A 599 -8.20 -17.66 30.04
N THR A 600 -9.42 -17.11 30.04
CA THR A 600 -9.84 -16.06 29.12
C THR A 600 -8.96 -14.81 29.23
N LEU A 601 -8.65 -14.39 30.46
CA LEU A 601 -7.75 -13.27 30.74
C LEU A 601 -6.34 -13.52 30.20
N ASN A 602 -5.78 -14.70 30.45
CA ASN A 602 -4.44 -15.06 29.97
C ASN A 602 -4.39 -15.06 28.44
N ILE A 603 -5.37 -15.68 27.77
CA ILE A 603 -5.48 -15.68 26.30
C ILE A 603 -5.58 -14.24 25.76
N ALA A 604 -6.40 -13.40 26.39
CA ALA A 604 -6.56 -12.01 25.97
C ALA A 604 -5.25 -11.21 26.10
N ILE A 605 -4.50 -11.42 27.18
CA ILE A 605 -3.18 -10.79 27.38
C ILE A 605 -2.16 -11.32 26.38
N GLU A 606 -2.07 -12.64 26.18
CA GLU A 606 -1.16 -13.27 25.22
C GLU A 606 -1.39 -12.76 23.80
N ASN A 607 -2.65 -12.72 23.36
CA ASN A 607 -3.04 -12.17 22.06
C ASN A 607 -2.57 -10.72 21.90
N GLU A 608 -2.56 -9.96 22.99
CA GLU A 608 -2.18 -8.56 22.96
C GLU A 608 -0.68 -8.33 22.96
N VAL A 609 0.04 -9.12 23.76
CA VAL A 609 1.51 -9.17 23.77
C VAL A 609 2.04 -9.58 22.40
N ASN A 610 1.37 -10.50 21.72
CA ASN A 610 1.79 -10.98 20.40
C ASN A 610 1.78 -9.88 19.32
N LYS A 611 0.99 -8.83 19.48
CA LYS A 611 0.97 -7.67 18.56
C LYS A 611 2.11 -6.68 18.84
N MET A 612 2.79 -6.78 19.98
CA MET A 612 3.80 -5.81 20.40
C MET A 612 5.19 -6.24 19.93
N LYS A 613 5.81 -5.40 19.10
CA LYS A 613 7.20 -5.56 18.64
C LYS A 613 8.09 -4.51 19.30
N LYS A 614 9.35 -4.86 19.56
CA LYS A 614 10.40 -3.96 20.06
C LYS A 614 11.65 -4.01 19.17
N PRO A 615 12.53 -3.01 19.25
CA PRO A 615 13.83 -3.07 18.59
C PRO A 615 14.64 -4.29 19.04
N GLY A 616 15.14 -5.03 18.06
CA GLY A 616 15.98 -6.23 18.16
C GLY A 616 17.45 -5.91 17.87
N ALA A 617 18.14 -6.83 17.20
CA ALA A 617 19.57 -6.71 16.91
C ALA A 617 19.81 -5.79 15.70
N LYS A 618 20.91 -5.05 15.70
CA LYS A 618 21.42 -4.40 14.49
C LYS A 618 22.06 -5.47 13.60
N ILE A 619 21.53 -5.65 12.40
CA ILE A 619 22.06 -6.53 11.35
C ILE A 619 22.29 -5.72 10.07
N LEU A 620 23.06 -6.25 9.12
CA LEU A 620 23.13 -5.67 7.78
C LEU A 620 22.07 -6.35 6.91
N ASN A 621 21.28 -5.58 6.15
CA ASN A 621 20.40 -6.14 5.12
C ASN A 621 21.21 -6.62 3.90
N GLU A 622 20.52 -7.19 2.91
CA GLU A 622 21.11 -7.75 1.69
C GLU A 622 21.94 -6.74 0.87
N LYS A 623 21.69 -5.44 1.08
CA LYS A 623 22.41 -4.31 0.46
C LYS A 623 23.53 -3.76 1.35
N GLY A 624 23.87 -4.41 2.46
CA GLY A 624 24.91 -4.00 3.40
C GLY A 624 24.53 -2.82 4.29
N ILE A 625 23.23 -2.49 4.42
CA ILE A 625 22.74 -1.37 5.22
C ILE A 625 22.40 -1.85 6.64
N PRO A 626 22.89 -1.20 7.71
CA PRO A 626 22.49 -1.52 9.08
C PRO A 626 20.99 -1.29 9.32
N VAL A 627 20.25 -2.38 9.57
CA VAL A 627 18.84 -2.38 9.97
C VAL A 627 18.70 -2.95 11.38
N VAL A 628 17.72 -2.46 12.14
CA VAL A 628 17.40 -3.00 13.47
C VAL A 628 16.27 -4.00 13.29
N THR A 629 16.49 -5.28 13.60
CA THR A 629 15.42 -6.29 13.53
C THR A 629 14.30 -5.94 14.51
N LYS A 630 13.08 -6.39 14.27
CA LYS A 630 12.00 -6.32 15.26
C LYS A 630 11.93 -7.63 16.03
N LYS A 631 11.89 -7.57 17.37
CA LYS A 631 11.71 -8.73 18.26
C LYS A 631 10.34 -8.64 18.91
N GLN A 632 9.64 -9.77 19.05
CA GLN A 632 8.37 -9.82 19.79
C GLN A 632 8.59 -9.54 21.28
N MET A 633 7.66 -8.80 21.89
CA MET A 633 7.65 -8.56 23.35
C MET A 633 7.27 -9.85 24.08
N THR A 634 7.85 -10.09 25.26
CA THR A 634 7.43 -11.22 26.11
C THR A 634 6.36 -10.82 27.12
N ILE A 635 5.66 -11.80 27.70
CA ILE A 635 4.66 -11.56 28.74
C ILE A 635 5.32 -10.87 29.94
N GLU A 636 6.50 -11.31 30.38
CA GLU A 636 7.22 -10.69 31.49
C GLU A 636 7.50 -9.21 31.22
N GLU A 637 7.84 -8.87 29.97
CA GLU A 637 8.11 -7.49 29.57
C GLU A 637 6.84 -6.63 29.58
N TYR A 638 5.71 -7.20 29.16
CA TYR A 638 4.40 -6.55 29.24
C TYR A 638 4.00 -6.22 30.69
N PHE A 639 4.36 -7.08 31.63
CA PHE A 639 4.14 -6.87 33.06
C PHE A 639 5.22 -6.02 33.75
N SER A 640 6.28 -5.63 33.06
CA SER A 640 7.38 -4.85 33.63
C SER A 640 7.10 -3.35 33.61
N THR A 641 7.39 -2.65 34.72
CA THR A 641 7.33 -1.19 34.83
C THR A 641 8.70 -0.53 34.60
N GLY A 642 9.74 -1.35 34.43
CA GLY A 642 11.09 -0.90 34.20
C GLY A 642 12.13 -1.96 34.56
N ARG A 643 13.39 -1.60 34.39
CA ARG A 643 14.53 -2.42 34.78
C ARG A 643 15.33 -1.68 35.84
N ASP A 644 15.55 -2.33 36.98
CA ASP A 644 16.41 -1.79 38.02
C ASP A 644 17.82 -1.60 37.45
N LYS A 645 18.31 -0.37 37.53
CA LYS A 645 19.58 0.05 36.92
C LYS A 645 20.81 -0.58 37.59
N GLN A 646 20.70 -1.05 38.83
CA GLN A 646 21.83 -1.60 39.59
C GLN A 646 21.99 -3.11 39.38
N ASN A 647 20.90 -3.87 39.41
CA ASN A 647 20.94 -5.34 39.32
C ASN A 647 20.43 -5.89 37.97
N ARG A 648 19.93 -5.03 37.07
CA ARG A 648 19.34 -5.39 35.77
C ARG A 648 18.15 -6.36 35.87
N ASN A 649 17.47 -6.45 37.01
CA ASN A 649 16.23 -7.19 37.16
C ASN A 649 15.03 -6.35 36.69
N TYR A 650 13.98 -7.01 36.20
CA TYR A 650 12.72 -6.34 35.90
C TYR A 650 11.95 -6.05 37.20
N ILE A 651 11.33 -4.87 37.25
CA ILE A 651 10.35 -4.51 38.28
C ILE A 651 8.98 -4.81 37.67
N TYR A 652 8.17 -5.63 38.34
CA TYR A 652 6.87 -6.08 37.82
C TYR A 652 5.70 -5.37 38.49
N MET A 653 4.61 -5.21 37.75
CA MET A 653 3.32 -4.77 38.28
C MET A 653 2.79 -5.75 39.33
N SER A 654 2.05 -5.26 40.32
CA SER A 654 1.44 -6.11 41.34
C SER A 654 0.48 -7.15 40.77
N SER A 655 -0.14 -6.87 39.62
CA SER A 655 -1.01 -7.81 38.91
C SER A 655 -0.29 -9.01 38.30
N TYR A 656 1.06 -9.01 38.27
CA TYR A 656 1.87 -10.15 37.80
C TYR A 656 2.04 -11.23 38.88
N GLN A 657 1.98 -10.85 40.16
CA GLN A 657 2.07 -11.75 41.31
C GLN A 657 0.69 -12.35 41.64
#